data_AF-A0A1H8D7H7-F1
#
_entry.id   AF-A0A1H8D7H7-F1
#
_cell.length_a   1.000
_cell.length_b   1.000
_cell.length_c   1.000
_cell.angle_alpha   90.00
_cell.angle_beta   90.00
_cell.angle_gamma   90.00
#
_symmetry.space_group_name_H-M   'P 1'
#
loop_
_entity.id
_entity.type
_entity.pdbx_description
1 polymer ?
#
loop_
_entity_poly.entity_id
_entity_poly.type
_entity_poly.pdbx_seq_one_letter_code
_entity_poly.pdbx_strand_id
1 'polypeptide(L)'
;MKIATYNINNINSRLDVLLRWLDEAKPDIVCLQELKCEQNKFPESKLKAAGYNAVWQGQKSWNGVAILAKSEIKELRNDLPGEDEEYTHSRYIEAFIDGIVIGCIYLPNGNPWPGPKFDYKLRWFKRLTDHAENLVNRELPVILIGDYNVMPTDLDTYKPEKYINNALFRPESKKAYKNLVDQGWTDAIRNLYPSERIYTFWDYMRGAYGRNAGLRLDHFLLNKKIAKRLSAAQVDKHVRGWEHASDHAPVWIELADPDHAEKSKKAITDTTANSPMPAIKPETKRSAAMQDVETILARAPKGKVPSKLQPMKATLVREPFNDPGWLYEIKWDGYRALAVIQDNQAELISRNSISFDQFRPIAEALGQWNVNAVIDGEIVVLGEDGKSDFSAIQNWQRRKDGQLVYNVFDILWLEGRDLRDLPLTERKAVLETILPTDETIRLSKAFNVDGIEFFHAAEKAGIEGIMAKKADSTYTAGDRSKEWLKVKVERRQEVVIGAFTRNAGTEKLFSALAIGVYEKGVLRYIGKVGTGWSEKKQKEMMSEFEPLITDICPFDVEPDVDEPSQFRPRRLGAKPFWLKPQLVCEVNIAEITSDGKVRQASFKGMRKDKDPKDVVLEVPADTTETVAKADEMLEQVRTEPNPTNAMNKDIQPEASFLDPEKDSQTVKVNGCPLTFNHLSKVYWPEDGITKRDMFNYYDQVAEYMMPYLKDRPMSLNRFPNGIHGPSFYQKNVKDKVPDCMATMPHTNDKGEAKEYLVATNKASLLWMASLGCIEINPWFSRVQSPDNPDFCIIDLDPDKQHFDQVISAALEVKKVLDAIGVKAYPKTSGSTGMHIYIPLGAKYTYDQSQMFAKIIVTLVHKQIPEFTSLERMIKNRGGKMYLDFLQNRPDATIAGVYSLRPKPGATVSMPLAWDEVKPGLTMRHFTIHNSIARLNETGDLFKGVLGEGIDLSKTIKKAQEIFR
;
A
#
# COMPACT_ATOMS: atom_id res chain seq x y z
N MET A 1 -28.77 -30.60 -20.05
CA MET A 1 -27.86 -29.43 -19.92
C MET A 1 -28.66 -28.21 -19.49
N LYS A 2 -28.26 -27.53 -18.42
CA LYS A 2 -28.92 -26.32 -17.89
C LYS A 2 -28.09 -25.08 -18.25
N ILE A 3 -28.71 -24.08 -18.88
CA ILE A 3 -28.06 -22.84 -19.31
C ILE A 3 -28.81 -21.66 -18.70
N ALA A 4 -28.08 -20.73 -18.11
CA ALA A 4 -28.66 -19.65 -17.32
C ALA A 4 -28.14 -18.26 -17.70
N THR A 5 -28.90 -17.25 -17.33
CA THR A 5 -28.50 -15.84 -17.36
C THR A 5 -28.78 -15.18 -16.03
N TYR A 6 -27.88 -14.28 -15.61
CA TYR A 6 -28.06 -13.51 -14.41
C TYR A 6 -27.38 -12.14 -14.52
N ASN A 7 -28.18 -11.07 -14.66
CA ASN A 7 -27.69 -9.73 -14.43
C ASN A 7 -27.37 -9.57 -12.92
N ILE A 8 -26.07 -9.58 -12.62
CA ILE A 8 -25.56 -9.65 -11.26
C ILE A 8 -25.38 -8.25 -10.63
N ASN A 9 -25.58 -7.18 -11.41
CA ASN A 9 -25.58 -5.80 -10.92
C ASN A 9 -24.39 -5.47 -9.99
N ASN A 10 -23.16 -5.73 -10.42
CA ASN A 10 -21.90 -5.77 -9.65
C ASN A 10 -21.55 -7.17 -9.11
N ILE A 11 -20.74 -7.89 -9.89
CA ILE A 11 -20.36 -9.29 -9.63
C ILE A 11 -19.63 -9.44 -8.30
N ASN A 12 -18.73 -8.51 -7.94
CA ASN A 12 -17.94 -8.62 -6.72
C ASN A 12 -18.81 -8.36 -5.47
N SER A 13 -19.71 -7.39 -5.53
CA SER A 13 -20.63 -7.11 -4.42
C SER A 13 -21.61 -8.24 -4.14
N ARG A 14 -21.99 -9.01 -5.18
CA ARG A 14 -23.00 -10.07 -5.13
C ARG A 14 -22.41 -11.46 -5.38
N LEU A 15 -21.10 -11.60 -5.24
CA LEU A 15 -20.41 -12.86 -5.50
C LEU A 15 -20.91 -13.96 -4.55
N ASP A 16 -21.17 -13.66 -3.28
CA ASP A 16 -21.70 -14.66 -2.33
C ASP A 16 -23.09 -15.16 -2.73
N VAL A 17 -23.94 -14.25 -3.22
CA VAL A 17 -25.27 -14.57 -3.73
C VAL A 17 -25.15 -15.43 -4.99
N LEU A 18 -24.23 -15.07 -5.89
CA LEU A 18 -23.93 -15.84 -7.09
C LEU A 18 -23.41 -17.24 -6.74
N LEU A 19 -22.41 -17.36 -5.87
CA LEU A 19 -21.80 -18.63 -5.48
C LEU A 19 -22.82 -19.54 -4.77
N ARG A 20 -23.62 -18.98 -3.86
CA ARG A 20 -24.72 -19.72 -3.22
C ARG A 20 -25.71 -20.26 -4.26
N TRP A 21 -26.11 -19.43 -5.21
CA TRP A 21 -27.02 -19.86 -6.26
C TRP A 21 -26.37 -20.87 -7.23
N LEU A 22 -25.09 -20.73 -7.55
CA LEU A 22 -24.35 -21.70 -8.36
C LEU A 22 -24.29 -23.07 -7.67
N ASP A 23 -24.10 -23.11 -6.36
CA ASP A 23 -24.14 -24.35 -5.58
C ASP A 23 -25.56 -24.96 -5.52
N GLU A 24 -26.60 -24.13 -5.43
CA GLU A 24 -27.99 -24.58 -5.39
C GLU A 24 -28.49 -25.09 -6.76
N ALA A 25 -28.34 -24.27 -7.81
CA ALA A 25 -28.93 -24.50 -9.12
C ALA A 25 -28.05 -25.32 -10.07
N LYS A 26 -26.73 -25.31 -9.82
CA LYS A 26 -25.68 -26.01 -10.58
C LYS A 26 -25.82 -25.93 -12.11
N PRO A 27 -26.06 -24.74 -12.70
CA PRO A 27 -26.16 -24.59 -14.16
C PRO A 27 -24.86 -25.05 -14.85
N ASP A 28 -24.94 -25.55 -16.08
CA ASP A 28 -23.74 -25.95 -16.83
C ASP A 28 -23.05 -24.76 -17.48
N ILE A 29 -23.83 -23.76 -17.93
CA ILE A 29 -23.37 -22.51 -18.52
C ILE A 29 -24.15 -21.34 -17.90
N VAL A 30 -23.48 -20.23 -17.57
CA VAL A 30 -24.09 -19.01 -17.04
C VAL A 30 -23.57 -17.76 -17.74
N CYS A 31 -24.47 -16.96 -18.28
CA CYS A 31 -24.16 -15.64 -18.83
C CYS A 31 -24.44 -14.57 -17.77
N LEU A 32 -23.41 -13.81 -17.38
CA LEU A 32 -23.52 -12.73 -16.41
C LEU A 32 -23.50 -11.37 -17.11
N GLN A 33 -24.35 -10.46 -16.63
CA GLN A 33 -24.44 -9.08 -17.14
C GLN A 33 -24.24 -8.07 -16.02
N GLU A 34 -23.91 -6.84 -16.42
CA GLU A 34 -23.72 -5.69 -15.52
C GLU A 34 -22.70 -6.02 -14.42
N LEU A 35 -21.52 -6.50 -14.86
CA LEU A 35 -20.48 -6.93 -13.93
C LEU A 35 -20.00 -5.81 -13.01
N LYS A 36 -20.03 -4.54 -13.46
CA LYS A 36 -19.48 -3.37 -12.75
C LYS A 36 -18.10 -3.62 -12.16
N CYS A 37 -17.29 -4.27 -12.97
CA CYS A 37 -16.05 -4.90 -12.59
C CYS A 37 -15.08 -4.78 -13.75
N GLU A 38 -13.92 -4.18 -13.51
CA GLU A 38 -12.84 -4.08 -14.49
C GLU A 38 -12.26 -5.46 -14.83
N GLN A 39 -11.59 -5.58 -15.98
CA GLN A 39 -11.10 -6.86 -16.48
C GLN A 39 -10.27 -7.63 -15.44
N ASN A 40 -9.35 -6.96 -14.74
CA ASN A 40 -8.47 -7.56 -13.75
C ASN A 40 -9.10 -7.72 -12.34
N LYS A 41 -10.35 -7.28 -12.15
CA LYS A 41 -11.09 -7.40 -10.88
C LYS A 41 -12.15 -8.50 -10.90
N PHE A 42 -12.27 -9.23 -12.01
CA PHE A 42 -13.26 -10.29 -12.15
C PHE A 42 -12.89 -11.48 -11.25
N PRO A 43 -13.83 -12.03 -10.48
CA PRO A 43 -13.53 -13.02 -9.44
C PRO A 43 -13.35 -14.43 -10.03
N GLU A 44 -12.48 -14.57 -11.04
CA GLU A 44 -12.24 -15.82 -11.76
C GLU A 44 -11.83 -16.94 -10.81
N SER A 45 -10.92 -16.68 -9.87
CA SER A 45 -10.39 -17.69 -8.94
C SER A 45 -11.48 -18.33 -8.08
N LYS A 46 -12.43 -17.52 -7.57
CA LYS A 46 -13.57 -18.00 -6.77
C LYS A 46 -14.59 -18.77 -7.61
N LEU A 47 -14.85 -18.32 -8.84
CA LEU A 47 -15.74 -19.04 -9.76
C LEU A 47 -15.12 -20.37 -10.20
N LYS A 48 -13.80 -20.41 -10.42
CA LYS A 48 -13.04 -21.62 -10.70
C LYS A 48 -13.05 -22.59 -9.52
N ALA A 49 -12.93 -22.09 -8.29
CA ALA A 49 -13.09 -22.90 -7.08
C ALA A 49 -14.51 -23.47 -6.95
N ALA A 50 -15.53 -22.76 -7.44
CA ALA A 50 -16.90 -23.24 -7.55
C ALA A 50 -17.15 -24.19 -8.73
N GLY A 51 -16.11 -24.55 -9.50
CA GLY A 51 -16.18 -25.48 -10.62
C GLY A 51 -16.55 -24.84 -11.96
N TYR A 52 -16.39 -23.52 -12.11
CA TYR A 52 -16.68 -22.80 -13.35
C TYR A 52 -15.44 -22.13 -13.93
N ASN A 53 -15.12 -22.47 -15.18
CA ASN A 53 -14.26 -21.66 -16.02
C ASN A 53 -15.00 -20.37 -16.40
N ALA A 54 -14.27 -19.30 -16.72
CA ALA A 54 -14.85 -18.02 -17.09
C ALA A 54 -14.11 -17.37 -18.27
N VAL A 55 -14.86 -16.69 -19.12
CA VAL A 55 -14.35 -15.65 -20.03
C VAL A 55 -15.20 -14.40 -19.81
N TRP A 56 -14.59 -13.23 -19.83
CA TRP A 56 -15.30 -12.00 -19.51
C TRP A 56 -14.69 -10.78 -20.18
N GLN A 57 -15.53 -9.77 -20.33
CA GLN A 57 -15.19 -8.43 -20.79
C GLN A 57 -15.64 -7.47 -19.68
N GLY A 58 -14.70 -7.04 -18.84
CA GLY A 58 -14.94 -6.18 -17.68
C GLY A 58 -14.98 -4.69 -18.03
N GLN A 59 -15.67 -3.90 -17.21
CA GLN A 59 -15.64 -2.43 -17.21
C GLN A 59 -16.12 -1.87 -15.87
N LYS A 60 -15.45 -0.82 -15.36
CA LYS A 60 -15.65 -0.23 -14.01
C LYS A 60 -17.08 0.20 -13.68
N SER A 61 -17.84 0.66 -14.67
CA SER A 61 -19.14 1.33 -14.49
C SER A 61 -20.31 0.38 -14.80
N TRP A 62 -21.41 0.89 -15.36
CA TRP A 62 -22.66 0.17 -15.63
C TRP A 62 -22.58 -0.94 -16.68
N ASN A 63 -21.40 -1.48 -17.01
CA ASN A 63 -21.16 -2.40 -18.12
C ASN A 63 -20.44 -3.67 -17.64
N GLY A 64 -20.16 -4.56 -18.59
CA GLY A 64 -19.42 -5.80 -18.41
C GLY A 64 -20.30 -7.02 -18.61
N VAL A 65 -19.72 -8.04 -19.24
CA VAL A 65 -20.36 -9.34 -19.51
C VAL A 65 -19.39 -10.49 -19.26
N ALA A 66 -19.89 -11.63 -18.81
CA ALA A 66 -19.09 -12.85 -18.66
C ALA A 66 -19.87 -14.10 -19.04
N ILE A 67 -19.16 -15.13 -19.48
CA ILE A 67 -19.69 -16.49 -19.63
C ILE A 67 -18.93 -17.39 -18.66
N LEU A 68 -19.67 -18.10 -17.82
CA LEU A 68 -19.19 -19.15 -16.94
C LEU A 68 -19.59 -20.51 -17.50
N ALA A 69 -18.73 -21.51 -17.41
CA ALA A 69 -19.08 -22.88 -17.77
C ALA A 69 -18.30 -23.90 -16.96
N LYS A 70 -18.91 -25.07 -16.69
CA LYS A 70 -18.18 -26.18 -16.06
C LYS A 70 -17.14 -26.82 -17.00
N SER A 71 -17.38 -26.72 -18.31
CA SER A 71 -16.51 -27.20 -19.39
C SER A 71 -15.55 -26.10 -19.88
N GLU A 72 -14.62 -26.47 -20.75
CA GLU A 72 -13.69 -25.53 -21.38
C GLU A 72 -14.44 -24.49 -22.21
N ILE A 73 -13.99 -23.23 -22.14
CA ILE A 73 -14.58 -22.12 -22.88
C ILE A 73 -13.60 -21.64 -23.94
N LYS A 74 -14.01 -21.67 -25.20
CA LYS A 74 -13.26 -21.07 -26.29
C LYS A 74 -13.90 -19.74 -26.70
N GLU A 75 -13.31 -18.63 -26.28
CA GLU A 75 -13.75 -17.30 -26.71
C GLU A 75 -13.65 -17.16 -28.23
N LEU A 76 -14.72 -16.65 -28.86
CA LEU A 76 -14.80 -16.38 -30.28
C LEU A 76 -14.66 -14.88 -30.57
N ARG A 77 -15.22 -14.04 -29.71
CA ARG A 77 -15.12 -12.57 -29.78
C ARG A 77 -15.66 -11.91 -28.51
N ASN A 78 -15.30 -10.65 -28.32
CA ASN A 78 -15.63 -9.85 -27.15
C ASN A 78 -16.28 -8.49 -27.48
N ASP A 79 -16.73 -8.29 -28.72
CA ASP A 79 -17.65 -7.22 -29.14
C ASP A 79 -18.47 -7.66 -30.37
N LEU A 80 -19.52 -6.90 -30.69
CA LEU A 80 -20.29 -7.04 -31.93
C LEU A 80 -19.51 -6.47 -33.13
N PRO A 81 -19.68 -7.02 -34.35
CA PRO A 81 -19.18 -6.40 -35.58
C PRO A 81 -19.66 -4.95 -35.77
N GLY A 82 -18.82 -4.15 -36.44
CA GLY A 82 -19.05 -2.73 -36.71
C GLY A 82 -18.55 -1.85 -35.57
N GLU A 83 -17.88 -0.75 -35.87
CA GLU A 83 -17.39 0.20 -34.87
C GLU A 83 -18.46 1.26 -34.54
N ASP A 84 -18.54 1.70 -33.29
CA ASP A 84 -19.29 2.88 -32.85
C ASP A 84 -18.33 3.74 -32.03
N GLU A 85 -17.66 4.69 -32.71
CA GLU A 85 -16.59 5.53 -32.15
C GLU A 85 -17.05 6.34 -30.92
N GLU A 86 -18.35 6.58 -30.79
CA GLU A 86 -18.90 7.35 -29.68
C GLU A 86 -18.99 6.53 -28.38
N TYR A 87 -18.95 5.19 -28.44
CA TYR A 87 -19.22 4.35 -27.26
C TYR A 87 -18.49 2.99 -27.24
N THR A 88 -17.43 2.92 -26.43
CA THR A 88 -16.63 1.70 -26.17
C THR A 88 -17.09 1.01 -24.87
N HIS A 89 -18.22 0.29 -24.93
CA HIS A 89 -18.78 -0.41 -23.77
C HIS A 89 -18.72 -1.93 -23.89
N SER A 90 -18.23 -2.58 -22.83
CA SER A 90 -18.17 -4.03 -22.67
C SER A 90 -19.58 -4.62 -22.50
N ARG A 91 -20.23 -5.03 -23.60
CA ARG A 91 -21.66 -5.42 -23.62
C ARG A 91 -21.98 -6.71 -24.37
N TYR A 92 -21.00 -7.31 -25.02
CA TYR A 92 -21.15 -8.58 -25.76
C TYR A 92 -19.90 -9.44 -25.59
N ILE A 93 -20.08 -10.74 -25.37
CA ILE A 93 -19.01 -11.73 -25.49
C ILE A 93 -19.61 -13.02 -26.05
N GLU A 94 -18.87 -13.70 -26.92
CA GLU A 94 -19.32 -14.90 -27.61
C GLU A 94 -18.27 -15.99 -27.47
N ALA A 95 -18.70 -17.19 -27.13
CA ALA A 95 -17.82 -18.34 -26.92
C ALA A 95 -18.43 -19.64 -27.45
N PHE A 96 -17.57 -20.61 -27.76
CA PHE A 96 -17.95 -21.97 -28.12
C PHE A 96 -17.74 -22.90 -26.92
N ILE A 97 -18.82 -23.56 -26.49
CA ILE A 97 -18.87 -24.38 -25.26
C ILE A 97 -19.74 -25.60 -25.55
N ASP A 98 -19.22 -26.82 -25.33
CA ASP A 98 -19.94 -28.09 -25.51
C ASP A 98 -20.70 -28.23 -26.85
N GLY A 99 -20.10 -27.76 -27.94
CA GLY A 99 -20.71 -27.83 -29.27
C GLY A 99 -21.72 -26.73 -29.59
N ILE A 100 -21.87 -25.73 -28.71
CA ILE A 100 -22.85 -24.65 -28.82
C ILE A 100 -22.12 -23.29 -28.85
N VAL A 101 -22.52 -22.40 -29.74
CA VAL A 101 -22.11 -20.99 -29.70
C VAL A 101 -23.03 -20.24 -28.74
N ILE A 102 -22.46 -19.61 -27.72
CA ILE A 102 -23.16 -18.82 -26.70
C ILE A 102 -22.76 -17.35 -26.85
N GLY A 103 -23.73 -16.48 -27.16
CA GLY A 103 -23.55 -15.03 -27.14
C GLY A 103 -24.18 -14.42 -25.88
N CYS A 104 -23.36 -13.93 -24.96
CA CYS A 104 -23.78 -13.23 -23.74
C CYS A 104 -24.01 -11.73 -24.03
N ILE A 105 -25.22 -11.24 -23.75
CA ILE A 105 -25.70 -9.92 -24.15
C ILE A 105 -26.02 -9.06 -22.92
N TYR A 106 -25.55 -7.81 -22.94
CA TYR A 106 -26.03 -6.77 -22.03
C TYR A 106 -26.37 -5.49 -22.80
N LEU A 107 -27.60 -5.45 -23.30
CA LEU A 107 -28.07 -4.42 -24.20
C LEU A 107 -28.23 -3.07 -23.47
N PRO A 108 -27.88 -1.93 -24.08
CA PRO A 108 -28.01 -0.62 -23.43
C PRO A 108 -29.43 -0.30 -22.92
N ASN A 109 -29.53 0.21 -21.69
CA ASN A 109 -30.80 0.62 -21.08
C ASN A 109 -31.54 1.68 -21.92
N GLY A 110 -30.82 2.75 -22.31
CA GLY A 110 -31.30 3.79 -23.21
C GLY A 110 -32.13 4.91 -22.58
N ASN A 111 -32.37 4.91 -21.26
CA ASN A 111 -33.04 6.04 -20.59
C ASN A 111 -32.08 7.22 -20.33
N PRO A 112 -32.60 8.47 -20.31
CA PRO A 112 -33.98 8.87 -20.60
C PRO A 112 -34.31 8.86 -22.10
N TRP A 113 -35.60 8.76 -22.43
CA TRP A 113 -36.13 8.89 -23.80
C TRP A 113 -36.95 10.17 -23.97
N PRO A 114 -36.79 10.92 -25.07
CA PRO A 114 -35.75 10.76 -26.10
C PRO A 114 -34.37 11.20 -25.59
N GLY A 115 -33.30 10.83 -26.30
CA GLY A 115 -31.97 11.32 -26.00
C GLY A 115 -30.84 10.44 -26.56
N PRO A 116 -29.58 10.91 -26.47
CA PRO A 116 -28.42 10.25 -27.08
C PRO A 116 -28.20 8.81 -26.57
N LYS A 117 -28.61 8.51 -25.33
CA LYS A 117 -28.55 7.15 -24.77
C LYS A 117 -29.53 6.19 -25.48
N PHE A 118 -30.69 6.68 -25.89
CA PHE A 118 -31.66 5.88 -26.64
C PHE A 118 -31.20 5.68 -28.09
N ASP A 119 -30.60 6.70 -28.69
CA ASP A 119 -30.03 6.58 -30.04
C ASP A 119 -28.91 5.53 -30.05
N TYR A 120 -28.00 5.58 -29.07
CA TYR A 120 -26.99 4.55 -28.88
C TYR A 120 -27.60 3.15 -28.68
N LYS A 121 -28.67 3.04 -27.88
CA LYS A 121 -29.39 1.76 -27.73
C LYS A 121 -29.84 1.21 -29.07
N LEU A 122 -30.47 2.02 -29.92
CA LEU A 122 -30.96 1.56 -31.22
C LEU A 122 -29.83 1.19 -32.18
N ARG A 123 -28.72 1.94 -32.19
CA ARG A 123 -27.52 1.60 -32.99
C ARG A 123 -26.90 0.28 -32.55
N TRP A 124 -26.73 0.10 -31.23
CA TRP A 124 -26.21 -1.15 -30.66
C TRP A 124 -27.13 -2.33 -30.95
N PHE A 125 -28.46 -2.14 -30.83
CA PHE A 125 -29.45 -3.15 -31.18
C PHE A 125 -29.32 -3.55 -32.66
N LYS A 126 -29.16 -2.57 -33.56
CA LYS A 126 -28.97 -2.84 -34.99
C LYS A 126 -27.73 -3.70 -35.24
N ARG A 127 -26.58 -3.37 -34.63
CA ARG A 127 -25.36 -4.19 -34.72
C ARG A 127 -25.59 -5.63 -34.26
N LEU A 128 -26.35 -5.82 -33.16
CA LEU A 128 -26.74 -7.16 -32.70
C LEU A 128 -27.61 -7.87 -33.73
N THR A 129 -28.61 -7.19 -34.31
CA THR A 129 -29.49 -7.73 -35.35
C THR A 129 -28.71 -8.16 -36.59
N ASP A 130 -27.79 -7.34 -37.08
CA ASP A 130 -26.95 -7.66 -38.24
C ASP A 130 -26.03 -8.87 -37.95
N HIS A 131 -25.46 -8.96 -36.75
CA HIS A 131 -24.63 -10.11 -36.36
C HIS A 131 -25.45 -11.39 -36.20
N ALA A 132 -26.62 -11.30 -35.57
CA ALA A 132 -27.50 -12.44 -35.31
C ALA A 132 -28.03 -13.08 -36.61
N GLU A 133 -28.23 -12.30 -37.68
CA GLU A 133 -28.64 -12.81 -39.00
C GLU A 133 -27.63 -13.82 -39.57
N ASN A 134 -26.34 -13.59 -39.30
CA ASN A 134 -25.25 -14.47 -39.73
C ASN A 134 -25.14 -15.76 -38.89
N LEU A 135 -25.85 -15.83 -37.76
CA LEU A 135 -25.80 -16.95 -36.81
C LEU A 135 -27.07 -17.82 -36.86
N VAL A 136 -28.25 -17.23 -37.10
CA VAL A 136 -29.55 -17.90 -36.97
C VAL A 136 -29.71 -19.13 -37.88
N ASN A 137 -29.13 -19.06 -39.09
CA ASN A 137 -29.23 -20.11 -40.10
C ASN A 137 -28.02 -21.05 -40.15
N ARG A 138 -27.06 -20.90 -39.23
CA ARG A 138 -25.90 -21.79 -39.16
C ARG A 138 -26.32 -23.20 -38.77
N GLU A 139 -25.58 -24.19 -39.28
CA GLU A 139 -25.82 -25.59 -38.91
C GLU A 139 -25.40 -25.93 -37.48
N LEU A 140 -24.54 -25.10 -36.89
CA LEU A 140 -24.13 -25.20 -35.49
C LEU A 140 -25.25 -24.74 -34.56
N PRO A 141 -25.43 -25.35 -33.38
CA PRO A 141 -26.31 -24.84 -32.34
C PRO A 141 -25.85 -23.46 -31.83
N VAL A 142 -26.76 -22.49 -31.76
CA VAL A 142 -26.46 -21.13 -31.29
C VAL A 142 -27.54 -20.63 -30.33
N ILE A 143 -27.10 -19.98 -29.26
CA ILE A 143 -27.95 -19.30 -28.27
C ILE A 143 -27.45 -17.86 -28.09
N LEU A 144 -28.35 -16.89 -28.20
CA LEU A 144 -28.13 -15.52 -27.74
C LEU A 144 -28.92 -15.30 -26.45
N ILE A 145 -28.24 -14.91 -25.39
CA ILE A 145 -28.76 -14.98 -24.02
C ILE A 145 -28.25 -13.78 -23.22
N GLY A 146 -29.13 -13.18 -22.41
CA GLY A 146 -28.72 -12.07 -21.54
C GLY A 146 -29.86 -11.12 -21.19
N ASP A 147 -29.47 -9.96 -20.63
CA ASP A 147 -30.35 -8.84 -20.35
C ASP A 147 -30.44 -7.93 -21.60
N TYR A 148 -31.60 -7.99 -22.26
CA TYR A 148 -31.85 -7.19 -23.46
C TYR A 148 -32.34 -5.78 -23.14
N ASN A 149 -32.59 -5.43 -21.87
CA ASN A 149 -33.20 -4.16 -21.52
C ASN A 149 -34.38 -3.80 -22.46
N VAL A 150 -35.23 -4.79 -22.77
CA VAL A 150 -36.43 -4.61 -23.60
C VAL A 150 -37.57 -5.44 -23.05
N MET A 151 -38.76 -4.84 -23.07
CA MET A 151 -40.04 -5.46 -22.78
C MET A 151 -40.82 -5.61 -24.10
N PRO A 152 -40.73 -6.76 -24.79
CA PRO A 152 -41.29 -6.94 -26.13
C PRO A 152 -42.80 -6.73 -26.23
N THR A 153 -43.54 -7.13 -25.20
CA THR A 153 -45.00 -7.14 -25.14
C THR A 153 -45.51 -6.61 -23.81
N ASP A 154 -46.82 -6.40 -23.72
CA ASP A 154 -47.49 -5.95 -22.49
C ASP A 154 -47.52 -7.02 -21.38
N LEU A 155 -47.20 -8.27 -21.71
CA LEU A 155 -47.00 -9.35 -20.74
C LEU A 155 -45.67 -9.22 -19.99
N ASP A 156 -44.72 -8.47 -20.56
CA ASP A 156 -43.35 -8.34 -20.06
C ASP A 156 -43.21 -7.23 -19.00
N THR A 157 -44.31 -6.62 -18.58
CA THR A 157 -44.36 -5.65 -17.48
C THR A 157 -45.67 -5.75 -16.74
N TYR A 158 -45.64 -5.63 -15.40
CA TYR A 158 -46.85 -5.66 -14.57
C TYR A 158 -47.83 -4.52 -14.85
N LYS A 159 -47.38 -3.39 -15.43
CA LYS A 159 -48.20 -2.21 -15.66
C LYS A 159 -47.78 -1.45 -16.93
N PRO A 160 -48.13 -1.95 -18.13
CA PRO A 160 -47.74 -1.39 -19.42
C PRO A 160 -47.83 0.14 -19.53
N GLU A 161 -48.93 0.70 -19.06
CA GLU A 161 -49.22 2.14 -19.12
C GLU A 161 -48.20 2.99 -18.35
N LYS A 162 -47.53 2.44 -17.34
CA LYS A 162 -46.48 3.13 -16.57
C LYS A 162 -45.19 3.30 -17.39
N TYR A 163 -44.95 2.42 -18.35
CA TYR A 163 -43.66 2.31 -19.04
C TYR A 163 -43.68 2.89 -20.46
N ILE A 164 -44.79 3.49 -20.92
CA ILE A 164 -44.91 4.05 -22.28
C ILE A 164 -43.74 4.98 -22.63
N ASN A 165 -43.23 5.77 -21.69
CA ASN A 165 -42.12 6.70 -21.92
C ASN A 165 -40.74 6.13 -21.50
N ASN A 166 -40.67 4.87 -21.10
CA ASN A 166 -39.42 4.22 -20.74
C ASN A 166 -38.77 3.63 -22.01
N ALA A 167 -37.48 3.88 -22.20
CA ALA A 167 -36.67 3.35 -23.30
C ALA A 167 -36.79 1.83 -23.50
N LEU A 168 -37.08 1.06 -22.45
CA LEU A 168 -37.22 -0.40 -22.50
C LEU A 168 -38.54 -0.85 -23.15
N PHE A 169 -39.57 0.01 -23.20
CA PHE A 169 -40.92 -0.31 -23.69
C PHE A 169 -41.33 0.51 -24.92
N ARG A 170 -40.44 1.37 -25.41
CA ARG A 170 -40.70 2.21 -26.58
C ARG A 170 -41.03 1.36 -27.82
N PRO A 171 -41.97 1.79 -28.69
CA PRO A 171 -42.31 1.07 -29.93
C PRO A 171 -41.09 0.71 -30.78
N GLU A 172 -40.08 1.57 -30.82
CA GLU A 172 -38.83 1.37 -31.54
C GLU A 172 -38.01 0.21 -30.97
N SER A 173 -37.92 0.09 -29.64
CA SER A 173 -37.26 -1.04 -28.97
C SER A 173 -38.03 -2.35 -29.15
N LYS A 174 -39.38 -2.30 -29.06
CA LYS A 174 -40.24 -3.46 -29.35
C LYS A 174 -40.06 -3.94 -30.79
N LYS A 175 -40.04 -3.00 -31.74
CA LYS A 175 -39.83 -3.29 -33.16
C LYS A 175 -38.45 -3.88 -33.41
N ALA A 176 -37.40 -3.35 -32.80
CA ALA A 176 -36.04 -3.88 -32.94
C ALA A 176 -35.94 -5.32 -32.43
N TYR A 177 -36.52 -5.63 -31.26
CA TYR A 177 -36.57 -7.00 -30.76
C TYR A 177 -37.41 -7.92 -31.66
N LYS A 178 -38.56 -7.45 -32.14
CA LYS A 178 -39.39 -8.21 -33.09
C LYS A 178 -38.61 -8.53 -34.37
N ASN A 179 -37.92 -7.56 -34.96
CA ASN A 179 -37.12 -7.76 -36.16
C ASN A 179 -36.02 -8.80 -35.95
N LEU A 180 -35.36 -8.79 -34.77
CA LEU A 180 -34.39 -9.80 -34.40
C LEU A 180 -35.04 -11.20 -34.36
N VAL A 181 -36.17 -11.36 -33.65
CA VAL A 181 -36.88 -12.64 -33.55
C VAL A 181 -37.37 -13.14 -34.91
N ASP A 182 -37.88 -12.23 -35.76
CA ASP A 182 -38.42 -12.53 -37.09
C ASP A 182 -37.35 -13.12 -38.05
N GLN A 183 -36.05 -13.03 -37.74
CA GLN A 183 -34.99 -13.73 -38.48
C GLN A 183 -35.07 -15.26 -38.36
N GLY A 184 -35.88 -15.78 -37.43
CA GLY A 184 -36.05 -17.21 -37.18
C GLY A 184 -35.55 -17.69 -35.81
N TRP A 185 -35.27 -16.77 -34.88
CA TRP A 185 -34.93 -17.10 -33.51
C TRP A 185 -36.18 -17.50 -32.72
N THR A 186 -36.03 -18.46 -31.80
CA THR A 186 -37.09 -18.86 -30.85
C THR A 186 -36.82 -18.23 -29.49
N ASP A 187 -37.71 -17.36 -28.99
CA ASP A 187 -37.69 -16.88 -27.59
C ASP A 187 -38.15 -18.03 -26.67
N ALA A 188 -37.22 -18.63 -25.93
CA ALA A 188 -37.47 -19.86 -25.18
C ALA A 188 -38.57 -19.71 -24.13
N ILE A 189 -38.56 -18.60 -23.38
CA ILE A 189 -39.54 -18.34 -22.31
C ILE A 189 -40.91 -18.14 -22.92
N ARG A 190 -41.02 -17.32 -23.98
CA ARG A 190 -42.32 -17.05 -24.61
C ARG A 190 -42.85 -18.26 -25.40
N ASN A 191 -41.97 -19.12 -25.90
CA ASN A 191 -42.35 -20.38 -26.55
C ASN A 191 -42.96 -21.39 -25.56
N LEU A 192 -42.38 -21.52 -24.36
CA LEU A 192 -42.93 -22.41 -23.32
C LEU A 192 -44.15 -21.81 -22.62
N TYR A 193 -44.16 -20.49 -22.43
CA TYR A 193 -45.18 -19.77 -21.68
C TYR A 193 -45.77 -18.61 -22.49
N PRO A 194 -46.56 -18.90 -23.54
CA PRO A 194 -47.02 -17.90 -24.51
C PRO A 194 -47.89 -16.81 -23.87
N SER A 195 -48.73 -17.16 -22.90
CA SER A 195 -49.70 -16.26 -22.28
C SER A 195 -49.34 -15.81 -20.86
N GLU A 196 -48.29 -16.37 -20.25
CA GLU A 196 -47.97 -16.09 -18.85
C GLU A 196 -47.16 -14.80 -18.67
N ARG A 197 -47.38 -14.15 -17.53
CA ARG A 197 -46.62 -12.99 -17.07
C ARG A 197 -45.44 -13.49 -16.21
N ILE A 198 -44.30 -13.61 -16.86
CA ILE A 198 -43.04 -14.02 -16.23
C ILE A 198 -42.15 -12.78 -16.11
N TYR A 199 -41.64 -12.51 -14.92
CA TYR A 199 -40.75 -11.38 -14.64
C TYR A 199 -39.39 -11.88 -14.19
N THR A 200 -38.36 -11.12 -14.52
CA THR A 200 -36.96 -11.41 -14.22
C THR A 200 -36.31 -10.28 -13.42
N PHE A 201 -36.94 -9.10 -13.37
CA PHE A 201 -36.48 -7.91 -12.66
C PHE A 201 -37.54 -7.32 -11.72
N TRP A 202 -37.13 -6.88 -10.52
CA TRP A 202 -37.94 -6.13 -9.56
C TRP A 202 -37.14 -5.02 -8.86
N ASP A 203 -37.59 -3.78 -9.05
CA ASP A 203 -37.06 -2.57 -8.42
C ASP A 203 -37.05 -2.67 -6.88
N TYR A 204 -36.03 -2.10 -6.23
CA TYR A 204 -35.93 -2.04 -4.76
C TYR A 204 -37.02 -1.17 -4.12
N MET A 205 -37.63 -0.27 -4.87
CA MET A 205 -38.61 0.69 -4.37
C MET A 205 -40.02 0.09 -4.26
N ARG A 206 -40.80 0.60 -3.29
CA ARG A 206 -42.25 0.35 -3.16
C ARG A 206 -42.61 -1.14 -3.08
N GLY A 207 -41.73 -1.96 -2.51
CA GLY A 207 -41.92 -3.39 -2.33
C GLY A 207 -42.29 -4.12 -3.62
N ALA A 208 -41.65 -3.77 -4.76
CA ALA A 208 -42.03 -4.32 -6.07
C ALA A 208 -41.94 -5.85 -6.11
N TYR A 209 -40.93 -6.43 -5.47
CA TYR A 209 -40.75 -7.88 -5.35
C TYR A 209 -41.95 -8.57 -4.67
N GLY A 210 -42.33 -8.13 -3.47
CA GLY A 210 -43.45 -8.73 -2.71
C GLY A 210 -44.81 -8.59 -3.41
N ARG A 211 -44.99 -7.54 -4.21
CA ARG A 211 -46.20 -7.33 -5.03
C ARG A 211 -46.15 -8.01 -6.40
N ASN A 212 -45.06 -8.72 -6.70
CA ASN A 212 -44.75 -9.24 -8.03
C ASN A 212 -44.85 -8.19 -9.16
N ALA A 213 -44.54 -6.94 -8.86
CA ALA A 213 -44.59 -5.82 -9.79
C ALA A 213 -43.29 -5.71 -10.60
N GLY A 214 -43.02 -6.70 -11.46
CA GLY A 214 -41.75 -6.88 -12.16
C GLY A 214 -41.78 -6.62 -13.67
N LEU A 215 -40.61 -6.79 -14.30
CA LEU A 215 -40.37 -6.70 -15.75
C LEU A 215 -39.67 -7.96 -16.26
N ARG A 216 -39.90 -8.37 -17.51
CA ARG A 216 -39.10 -9.39 -18.20
C ARG A 216 -38.05 -8.71 -19.06
N LEU A 217 -36.80 -8.77 -18.62
CA LEU A 217 -35.67 -8.14 -19.31
C LEU A 217 -34.64 -9.16 -19.82
N ASP A 218 -34.62 -10.35 -19.22
CA ASP A 218 -33.72 -11.44 -19.56
C ASP A 218 -34.38 -12.37 -20.58
N HIS A 219 -33.72 -12.61 -21.72
CA HIS A 219 -34.27 -13.40 -22.83
C HIS A 219 -33.28 -14.45 -23.35
N PHE A 220 -33.82 -15.50 -23.97
CA PHE A 220 -33.08 -16.61 -24.57
C PHE A 220 -33.56 -16.79 -26.01
N LEU A 221 -32.72 -16.44 -26.97
CA LEU A 221 -32.98 -16.62 -28.38
C LEU A 221 -32.23 -17.85 -28.90
N LEU A 222 -32.99 -18.85 -29.32
CA LEU A 222 -32.49 -20.15 -29.76
C LEU A 222 -32.60 -20.26 -31.28
N ASN A 223 -31.53 -20.69 -31.95
CA ASN A 223 -31.63 -21.03 -33.36
C ASN A 223 -32.41 -22.35 -33.55
N LYS A 224 -32.82 -22.64 -34.80
CA LYS A 224 -33.68 -23.79 -35.12
C LYS A 224 -33.14 -25.14 -34.64
N LYS A 225 -31.81 -25.30 -34.58
CA LYS A 225 -31.16 -26.55 -34.15
C LYS A 225 -31.36 -26.80 -32.66
N ILE A 226 -31.09 -25.79 -31.84
CA ILE A 226 -31.16 -25.93 -30.38
C ILE A 226 -32.56 -25.75 -29.81
N ALA A 227 -33.43 -24.99 -30.49
CA ALA A 227 -34.83 -24.82 -30.09
C ALA A 227 -35.59 -26.16 -29.94
N LYS A 228 -35.25 -27.18 -30.74
CA LYS A 228 -35.84 -28.53 -30.65
C LYS A 228 -35.48 -29.28 -29.37
N ARG A 229 -34.40 -28.89 -28.69
CA ARG A 229 -33.92 -29.51 -27.45
C ARG A 229 -34.49 -28.82 -26.22
N LEU A 230 -35.15 -27.67 -26.35
CA LEU A 230 -35.74 -26.95 -25.25
C LEU A 230 -36.80 -27.81 -24.55
N SER A 231 -36.61 -28.02 -23.25
CA SER A 231 -37.46 -28.90 -22.44
C SER A 231 -38.12 -28.21 -21.26
N ALA A 232 -37.42 -27.26 -20.62
CA ALA A 232 -37.95 -26.47 -19.52
C ALA A 232 -37.30 -25.08 -19.48
N ALA A 233 -37.95 -24.15 -18.76
CA ALA A 233 -37.37 -22.87 -18.41
C ALA A 233 -37.99 -22.36 -17.10
N GLN A 234 -37.21 -21.62 -16.31
CA GLN A 234 -37.66 -21.14 -15.00
C GLN A 234 -36.93 -19.87 -14.58
N VAL A 235 -37.59 -19.09 -13.73
CA VAL A 235 -37.00 -17.97 -12.99
C VAL A 235 -36.84 -18.38 -11.53
N ASP A 236 -35.62 -18.33 -11.01
CA ASP A 236 -35.33 -18.61 -9.60
C ASP A 236 -35.65 -17.38 -8.75
N LYS A 237 -36.94 -17.05 -8.71
CA LYS A 237 -37.47 -15.81 -8.10
C LYS A 237 -37.15 -15.70 -6.60
N HIS A 238 -36.95 -16.81 -5.90
CA HIS A 238 -36.59 -16.80 -4.48
C HIS A 238 -35.22 -16.15 -4.24
N VAL A 239 -34.29 -16.25 -5.20
CA VAL A 239 -32.96 -15.63 -5.12
C VAL A 239 -33.06 -14.12 -5.01
N ARG A 240 -34.00 -13.49 -5.73
CA ARG A 240 -34.28 -12.06 -5.61
C ARG A 240 -34.72 -11.65 -4.21
N GLY A 241 -35.26 -12.58 -3.42
CA GLY A 241 -35.66 -12.35 -2.03
C GLY A 241 -34.52 -12.42 -1.01
N TRP A 242 -33.30 -12.80 -1.41
CA TRP A 242 -32.16 -12.86 -0.51
C TRP A 242 -31.61 -11.47 -0.16
N GLU A 243 -30.96 -11.38 1.00
CA GLU A 243 -30.26 -10.17 1.40
C GLU A 243 -29.14 -9.84 0.41
N HIS A 244 -29.02 -8.56 0.05
CA HIS A 244 -28.10 -8.05 -0.97
C HIS A 244 -28.25 -8.66 -2.38
N ALA A 245 -29.35 -9.36 -2.69
CA ALA A 245 -29.58 -9.90 -4.03
C ALA A 245 -29.63 -8.80 -5.13
N SER A 246 -29.37 -9.20 -6.37
CA SER A 246 -29.58 -8.32 -7.54
C SER A 246 -31.05 -7.93 -7.63
N ASP A 247 -31.35 -6.82 -8.32
CA ASP A 247 -32.71 -6.48 -8.73
C ASP A 247 -33.24 -7.43 -9.81
N HIS A 248 -32.36 -8.21 -10.44
CA HIS A 248 -32.71 -9.37 -11.24
C HIS A 248 -32.75 -10.68 -10.43
N ALA A 249 -33.53 -11.64 -10.91
CA ALA A 249 -33.45 -13.05 -10.51
C ALA A 249 -32.73 -13.86 -11.60
N PRO A 250 -31.97 -14.91 -11.25
CA PRO A 250 -31.44 -15.83 -12.24
C PRO A 250 -32.55 -16.51 -13.04
N VAL A 251 -32.32 -16.66 -14.34
CA VAL A 251 -33.24 -17.33 -15.27
C VAL A 251 -32.48 -18.44 -15.96
N TRP A 252 -33.10 -19.59 -16.16
CA TRP A 252 -32.45 -20.71 -16.84
C TRP A 252 -33.40 -21.47 -17.77
N ILE A 253 -32.80 -22.17 -18.73
CA ILE A 253 -33.44 -23.15 -19.60
C ILE A 253 -32.76 -24.51 -19.45
N GLU A 254 -33.49 -25.58 -19.72
CA GLU A 254 -32.94 -26.93 -19.82
C GLU A 254 -33.09 -27.47 -21.24
N LEU A 255 -31.99 -28.02 -21.73
CA LEU A 255 -31.89 -28.70 -23.01
C LEU A 255 -31.78 -30.21 -22.79
N ALA A 256 -32.66 -30.96 -23.45
CA ALA A 256 -32.61 -32.41 -23.51
C ALA A 256 -31.40 -32.89 -24.32
N ASP A 257 -30.89 -34.06 -23.95
CA ASP A 257 -29.85 -34.74 -24.74
C ASP A 257 -30.39 -35.16 -26.12
N PRO A 258 -29.52 -35.22 -27.15
CA PRO A 258 -29.93 -35.57 -28.51
C PRO A 258 -30.73 -36.88 -28.58
N ASP A 259 -30.40 -37.86 -27.73
CA ASP A 259 -31.06 -39.17 -27.66
C ASP A 259 -32.23 -39.24 -26.67
N HIS A 260 -32.44 -38.20 -25.85
CA HIS A 260 -33.46 -38.18 -24.78
C HIS A 260 -34.68 -37.31 -25.11
N ALA A 261 -34.61 -36.46 -26.14
CA ALA A 261 -35.73 -35.63 -26.59
C ALA A 261 -36.96 -36.45 -27.04
N GLU A 262 -36.80 -37.75 -27.33
CA GLU A 262 -37.92 -38.66 -27.61
C GLU A 262 -38.54 -39.30 -26.35
N LYS A 263 -37.84 -39.32 -25.21
CA LYS A 263 -38.28 -40.03 -23.99
C LYS A 263 -38.86 -39.11 -22.90
N SER A 264 -38.55 -37.81 -22.92
CA SER A 264 -38.97 -36.85 -21.87
C SER A 264 -40.45 -36.45 -21.90
N LYS A 265 -41.23 -36.89 -22.88
CA LYS A 265 -42.70 -36.71 -22.88
C LYS A 265 -43.47 -37.68 -21.97
N LYS A 266 -42.81 -38.61 -21.26
CA LYS A 266 -43.50 -39.73 -20.59
C LYS A 266 -43.26 -39.91 -19.08
N ALA A 267 -42.50 -39.06 -18.40
CA ALA A 267 -42.03 -39.39 -17.04
C ALA A 267 -42.14 -38.28 -15.97
N ILE A 268 -43.01 -37.29 -16.14
CA ILE A 268 -43.37 -36.36 -15.04
C ILE A 268 -44.73 -36.77 -14.48
N THR A 269 -44.74 -37.91 -13.81
CA THR A 269 -45.67 -38.26 -12.74
C THR A 269 -44.87 -39.08 -11.74
N ASP A 270 -44.96 -38.68 -10.47
CA ASP A 270 -44.56 -39.41 -9.26
C ASP A 270 -43.18 -39.17 -8.62
N THR A 271 -43.27 -38.37 -7.55
CA THR A 271 -42.92 -38.73 -6.16
C THR A 271 -41.56 -38.35 -5.52
N THR A 272 -41.72 -38.09 -4.22
CA THR A 272 -40.93 -37.42 -3.18
C THR A 272 -40.07 -38.35 -2.30
N ALA A 273 -39.08 -37.75 -1.59
CA ALA A 273 -38.61 -38.03 -0.22
C ALA A 273 -37.20 -38.67 0.05
N ASN A 274 -36.34 -37.87 0.73
CA ASN A 274 -35.43 -38.08 1.89
C ASN A 274 -34.46 -39.29 2.05
N SER A 275 -33.14 -39.00 2.26
CA SER A 275 -32.23 -39.51 3.36
C SER A 275 -30.70 -39.21 3.13
N PRO A 276 -29.81 -39.29 4.17
CA PRO A 276 -28.63 -38.40 4.39
C PRO A 276 -27.20 -38.95 4.12
N MET A 277 -26.17 -38.08 4.17
CA MET A 277 -24.71 -38.33 3.94
C MET A 277 -23.87 -38.60 5.22
N PRO A 278 -22.69 -39.28 5.13
CA PRO A 278 -21.80 -39.60 6.26
C PRO A 278 -20.55 -38.69 6.42
N ALA A 279 -19.93 -38.72 7.62
CA ALA A 279 -18.86 -37.83 8.12
C ALA A 279 -17.42 -38.44 8.08
N ILE A 280 -16.36 -37.58 8.12
CA ILE A 280 -14.93 -37.94 8.19
C ILE A 280 -14.19 -37.13 9.31
N LYS A 281 -13.23 -37.76 10.02
CA LYS A 281 -12.51 -37.29 11.27
C LYS A 281 -11.11 -36.62 11.05
N PRO A 282 -10.54 -35.88 12.05
CA PRO A 282 -9.45 -34.89 11.85
C PRO A 282 -8.09 -35.08 12.61
N GLU A 283 -7.69 -36.26 13.10
CA GLU A 283 -6.54 -36.38 14.05
C GLU A 283 -5.11 -36.39 13.45
N THR A 284 -4.91 -36.58 12.15
CA THR A 284 -3.56 -36.80 11.57
C THR A 284 -2.73 -35.54 11.28
N LYS A 285 -3.29 -34.32 11.37
CA LYS A 285 -2.58 -33.08 10.95
C LYS A 285 -1.70 -32.42 12.02
N ARG A 286 -1.89 -32.72 13.31
CA ARG A 286 -1.28 -31.93 14.41
C ARG A 286 0.19 -32.29 14.71
N SER A 287 0.58 -33.54 14.48
CA SER A 287 1.94 -34.03 14.78
C SER A 287 2.99 -33.56 13.75
N ALA A 288 2.61 -33.40 12.48
CA ALA A 288 3.52 -32.92 11.44
C ALA A 288 3.83 -31.42 11.59
N ALA A 289 2.82 -30.62 11.96
CA ALA A 289 2.97 -29.17 12.15
C ALA A 289 3.93 -28.77 13.28
N MET A 290 4.01 -29.58 14.37
CA MET A 290 4.94 -29.31 15.47
C MET A 290 6.40 -29.54 15.08
N GLN A 291 6.67 -30.48 14.18
CA GLN A 291 8.01 -30.83 13.70
C GLN A 291 8.61 -29.74 12.80
N ASP A 292 7.75 -29.03 12.05
CA ASP A 292 8.14 -27.88 11.22
C ASP A 292 8.49 -26.65 12.09
N VAL A 293 7.79 -26.43 13.21
CA VAL A 293 8.05 -25.27 14.11
C VAL A 293 9.39 -25.38 14.82
N GLU A 294 9.77 -26.55 15.32
CA GLU A 294 11.10 -26.73 15.94
C GLU A 294 12.23 -26.40 14.97
N THR A 295 12.06 -26.75 13.69
CA THR A 295 13.01 -26.45 12.62
C THR A 295 13.10 -24.94 12.36
N ILE A 296 11.96 -24.24 12.37
CA ILE A 296 11.92 -22.77 12.25
C ILE A 296 12.65 -22.11 13.42
N LEU A 297 12.34 -22.52 14.66
CA LEU A 297 12.93 -21.98 15.88
C LEU A 297 14.45 -22.25 15.97
N ALA A 298 14.94 -23.36 15.41
CA ALA A 298 16.36 -23.67 15.39
C ALA A 298 17.21 -22.63 14.63
N ARG A 299 16.62 -21.98 13.61
CA ARG A 299 17.28 -20.91 12.82
C ARG A 299 17.22 -19.54 13.49
N ALA A 300 16.35 -19.34 14.48
CA ALA A 300 16.23 -18.08 15.21
C ALA A 300 17.37 -17.92 16.24
N PRO A 301 18.07 -16.76 16.29
CA PRO A 301 19.14 -16.51 17.24
C PRO A 301 18.63 -16.50 18.68
N LYS A 302 19.47 -16.98 19.61
CA LYS A 302 19.19 -16.91 21.06
C LYS A 302 19.43 -15.49 21.57
N GLY A 303 18.53 -14.97 22.40
CA GLY A 303 18.63 -13.62 22.95
C GLY A 303 17.72 -13.39 24.16
N LYS A 304 18.03 -12.35 24.95
CA LYS A 304 17.17 -11.88 26.06
C LYS A 304 15.92 -11.19 25.51
N VAL A 305 14.88 -11.05 26.34
CA VAL A 305 13.68 -10.28 25.98
C VAL A 305 14.06 -8.84 25.64
N PRO A 306 13.58 -8.28 24.51
CA PRO A 306 13.94 -6.92 24.12
C PRO A 306 13.40 -5.85 25.10
N SER A 307 14.27 -4.92 25.53
CA SER A 307 13.98 -3.99 26.63
C SER A 307 13.28 -2.68 26.24
N LYS A 308 13.20 -2.35 24.94
CA LYS A 308 12.48 -1.17 24.40
C LYS A 308 11.88 -1.52 23.05
N LEU A 309 10.65 -2.01 23.05
CA LEU A 309 9.95 -2.38 21.83
C LEU A 309 9.01 -1.25 21.41
N GLN A 310 9.19 -0.77 20.19
CA GLN A 310 8.20 0.06 19.51
C GLN A 310 7.56 -0.76 18.39
N PRO A 311 6.22 -0.74 18.25
CA PRO A 311 5.56 -1.42 17.14
C PRO A 311 6.05 -0.90 15.78
N MET A 312 6.31 -1.81 14.84
CA MET A 312 6.56 -1.47 13.45
C MET A 312 5.34 -0.73 12.86
N LYS A 313 5.59 0.31 12.05
CA LYS A 313 4.55 1.18 11.49
C LYS A 313 4.26 0.81 10.04
N ALA A 314 2.98 0.76 9.66
CA ALA A 314 2.60 0.52 8.28
C ALA A 314 2.49 1.81 7.43
N THR A 315 2.76 1.71 6.13
CA THR A 315 2.58 2.82 5.17
C THR A 315 1.15 2.87 4.66
N LEU A 316 0.52 4.07 4.66
CA LEU A 316 -0.80 4.26 4.06
C LEU A 316 -0.67 4.36 2.54
N VAL A 317 -1.40 3.54 1.80
CA VAL A 317 -1.45 3.60 0.33
C VAL A 317 -2.85 3.96 -0.16
N ARG A 318 -2.93 4.50 -1.39
CA ARG A 318 -4.15 5.12 -1.96
C ARG A 318 -5.24 4.11 -2.28
N GLU A 319 -4.83 3.03 -2.90
CA GLU A 319 -5.71 2.02 -3.46
C GLU A 319 -5.28 0.66 -2.93
N PRO A 320 -6.22 -0.29 -2.75
CA PRO A 320 -5.82 -1.66 -2.53
C PRO A 320 -5.13 -2.21 -3.78
N PHE A 321 -4.31 -3.22 -3.58
CA PHE A 321 -3.58 -3.90 -4.65
C PHE A 321 -3.60 -5.39 -4.39
N ASN A 322 -3.40 -6.15 -5.45
CA ASN A 322 -3.06 -7.55 -5.37
C ASN A 322 -1.70 -7.74 -6.03
N ASP A 323 -0.76 -8.32 -5.29
CA ASP A 323 0.58 -8.60 -5.78
C ASP A 323 1.11 -9.93 -5.19
N PRO A 324 1.78 -10.79 -5.99
CA PRO A 324 2.31 -12.05 -5.50
C PRO A 324 3.26 -11.91 -4.30
N GLY A 325 3.10 -12.77 -3.31
CA GLY A 325 3.94 -12.75 -2.10
C GLY A 325 3.50 -11.72 -1.05
N TRP A 326 2.34 -11.10 -1.20
CA TRP A 326 1.69 -10.33 -0.15
C TRP A 326 0.61 -11.14 0.56
N LEU A 327 0.52 -10.96 1.88
CA LEU A 327 -0.50 -11.52 2.75
C LEU A 327 -1.41 -10.39 3.24
N TYR A 328 -2.71 -10.66 3.33
CA TYR A 328 -3.68 -9.66 3.72
C TYR A 328 -4.39 -10.03 5.03
N GLU A 329 -4.56 -9.06 5.92
CA GLU A 329 -5.16 -9.20 7.25
C GLU A 329 -6.15 -8.08 7.52
N ILE A 330 -7.12 -8.34 8.39
CA ILE A 330 -8.04 -7.29 8.87
C ILE A 330 -7.24 -6.19 9.55
N LYS A 331 -7.51 -4.93 9.19
CA LYS A 331 -7.05 -3.81 10.00
C LYS A 331 -8.06 -3.59 11.12
N TRP A 332 -7.66 -3.99 12.32
CA TRP A 332 -8.44 -3.82 13.53
C TRP A 332 -8.49 -2.35 13.97
N ASP A 333 -9.63 -1.96 14.55
CA ASP A 333 -9.90 -0.60 15.01
C ASP A 333 -9.89 -0.57 16.55
N GLY A 334 -8.72 -0.31 17.14
CA GLY A 334 -8.49 -0.47 18.57
C GLY A 334 -7.26 0.26 19.11
N TYR A 335 -6.73 -0.26 20.21
CA TYR A 335 -5.44 0.16 20.75
C TYR A 335 -4.36 -0.87 20.43
N ARG A 336 -3.38 -0.47 19.60
CA ARG A 336 -2.15 -1.23 19.36
C ARG A 336 -1.41 -1.44 20.68
N ALA A 337 -1.13 -2.69 21.02
CA ALA A 337 -0.44 -3.06 22.24
C ALA A 337 0.60 -4.15 21.98
N LEU A 338 1.76 -4.01 22.61
CA LEU A 338 2.72 -5.09 22.77
C LEU A 338 2.44 -5.79 24.09
N ALA A 339 2.40 -7.12 24.07
CA ALA A 339 2.36 -7.90 25.30
C ALA A 339 3.71 -8.55 25.56
N VAL A 340 4.27 -8.26 26.74
CA VAL A 340 5.48 -8.92 27.25
C VAL A 340 5.03 -9.93 28.30
N ILE A 341 5.22 -11.21 28.01
CA ILE A 341 4.81 -12.32 28.86
C ILE A 341 6.07 -12.98 29.42
N GLN A 342 6.22 -12.95 30.73
CA GLN A 342 7.35 -13.53 31.45
C GLN A 342 6.89 -14.07 32.80
N ASP A 343 7.39 -15.24 33.18
CA ASP A 343 7.16 -15.84 34.51
C ASP A 343 5.65 -15.87 34.89
N ASN A 344 4.80 -16.23 33.93
CA ASN A 344 3.34 -16.29 34.04
C ASN A 344 2.68 -14.94 34.42
N GLN A 345 3.32 -13.83 34.09
CA GLN A 345 2.78 -12.47 34.17
C GLN A 345 2.85 -11.83 32.79
N ALA A 346 1.87 -10.99 32.45
CA ALA A 346 1.88 -10.23 31.20
C ALA A 346 1.76 -8.73 31.47
N GLU A 347 2.59 -7.95 30.81
CA GLU A 347 2.49 -6.49 30.75
C GLU A 347 2.02 -6.07 29.36
N LEU A 348 1.00 -5.19 29.31
CA LEU A 348 0.49 -4.61 28.06
C LEU A 348 0.99 -3.17 27.93
N ILE A 349 1.70 -2.89 26.84
CA ILE A 349 2.39 -1.63 26.62
C ILE A 349 1.88 -0.99 25.32
N SER A 350 1.50 0.29 25.38
CA SER A 350 1.07 1.06 24.22
C SER A 350 2.23 1.40 23.28
N ARG A 351 1.89 1.96 22.11
CA ARG A 351 2.85 2.46 21.12
C ARG A 351 3.89 3.46 21.69
N ASN A 352 3.53 4.21 22.73
CA ASN A 352 4.38 5.24 23.35
C ASN A 352 4.91 4.80 24.72
N SER A 353 5.00 3.49 24.96
CA SER A 353 5.51 2.92 26.21
C SER A 353 4.68 3.27 27.45
N ILE A 354 3.37 3.49 27.28
CA ILE A 354 2.42 3.74 28.38
C ILE A 354 1.78 2.39 28.75
N SER A 355 1.74 2.08 30.06
CA SER A 355 1.05 0.88 30.52
C SER A 355 -0.45 0.92 30.20
N PHE A 356 -0.99 -0.23 29.78
CA PHE A 356 -2.40 -0.48 29.59
C PHE A 356 -3.02 -1.31 30.73
N ASP A 357 -2.72 -0.95 31.98
CA ASP A 357 -3.31 -1.55 33.20
C ASP A 357 -4.84 -1.65 33.16
N GLN A 358 -5.49 -0.75 32.42
CA GLN A 358 -6.93 -0.73 32.23
C GLN A 358 -7.50 -1.97 31.50
N PHE A 359 -6.68 -2.71 30.76
CA PHE A 359 -7.05 -3.95 30.08
C PHE A 359 -6.57 -5.20 30.83
N ARG A 360 -6.52 -5.12 32.17
CA ARG A 360 -6.10 -6.21 33.07
C ARG A 360 -6.66 -7.61 32.74
N PRO A 361 -7.92 -7.82 32.32
CA PRO A 361 -8.40 -9.14 31.95
C PRO A 361 -7.60 -9.81 30.80
N ILE A 362 -7.09 -9.03 29.84
CA ILE A 362 -6.23 -9.53 28.77
C ILE A 362 -4.86 -9.92 29.34
N ALA A 363 -4.28 -9.09 30.20
CA ALA A 363 -3.00 -9.38 30.84
C ALA A 363 -3.07 -10.64 31.72
N GLU A 364 -4.17 -10.82 32.47
CA GLU A 364 -4.41 -12.03 33.26
C GLU A 364 -4.56 -13.28 32.38
N ALA A 365 -5.30 -13.19 31.26
CA ALA A 365 -5.42 -14.30 30.30
C ALA A 365 -4.08 -14.66 29.65
N LEU A 366 -3.27 -13.67 29.27
CA LEU A 366 -1.93 -13.90 28.72
C LEU A 366 -0.95 -14.48 29.75
N GLY A 367 -1.05 -14.10 31.03
CA GLY A 367 -0.25 -14.69 32.10
C GLY A 367 -0.52 -16.18 32.32
N GLN A 368 -1.72 -16.66 31.99
CA GLN A 368 -2.10 -18.08 32.07
C GLN A 368 -1.59 -18.92 30.89
N TRP A 369 -1.02 -18.30 29.86
CA TRP A 369 -0.53 -19.00 28.67
C TRP A 369 0.74 -19.84 28.95
N ASN A 370 1.41 -19.65 30.09
CA ASN A 370 2.60 -20.39 30.52
C ASN A 370 3.71 -20.43 29.45
N VAL A 371 3.96 -19.29 28.80
CA VAL A 371 5.01 -19.10 27.81
C VAL A 371 5.74 -17.79 28.07
N ASN A 372 7.04 -17.76 27.81
CA ASN A 372 7.78 -16.52 27.73
C ASN A 372 7.75 -16.04 26.27
N ALA A 373 7.06 -14.93 26.01
CA ALA A 373 6.87 -14.42 24.66
C ALA A 373 6.75 -12.89 24.62
N VAL A 374 7.11 -12.31 23.48
CA VAL A 374 6.74 -10.95 23.11
C VAL A 374 5.90 -11.01 21.84
N ILE A 375 4.67 -10.54 21.94
CA ILE A 375 3.70 -10.56 20.82
C ILE A 375 3.17 -9.17 20.53
N ASP A 376 2.79 -8.96 19.26
CA ASP A 376 2.26 -7.70 18.76
C ASP A 376 0.82 -7.90 18.28
N GLY A 377 -0.07 -7.04 18.75
CA GLY A 377 -1.50 -7.20 18.57
C GLY A 377 -2.29 -5.89 18.71
N GLU A 378 -3.59 -5.99 18.46
CA GLU A 378 -4.54 -4.89 18.62
C GLU A 378 -5.61 -5.28 19.65
N ILE A 379 -5.81 -4.45 20.67
CA ILE A 379 -6.88 -4.61 21.64
C ILE A 379 -8.14 -3.94 21.10
N VAL A 380 -9.23 -4.70 20.97
CA VAL A 380 -10.51 -4.25 20.45
C VAL A 380 -11.66 -4.68 21.35
N VAL A 381 -12.81 -4.02 21.19
CA VAL A 381 -14.09 -4.52 21.70
C VAL A 381 -14.93 -4.93 20.50
N LEU A 382 -15.32 -6.20 20.45
CA LEU A 382 -16.15 -6.76 19.40
C LEU A 382 -17.63 -6.71 19.80
N GLY A 383 -18.48 -6.23 18.88
CA GLY A 383 -19.94 -6.35 18.99
C GLY A 383 -20.43 -7.77 18.63
N GLU A 384 -21.74 -8.00 18.75
CA GLU A 384 -22.38 -9.28 18.38
C GLU A 384 -22.21 -9.64 16.90
N ASP A 385 -22.02 -8.64 16.04
CA ASP A 385 -21.74 -8.80 14.61
C ASP A 385 -20.25 -9.03 14.29
N GLY A 386 -19.41 -9.16 15.32
CA GLY A 386 -17.98 -9.41 15.19
C GLY A 386 -17.14 -8.21 14.77
N LYS A 387 -17.71 -7.00 14.69
CA LYS A 387 -16.99 -5.78 14.30
C LYS A 387 -16.38 -5.09 15.52
N SER A 388 -15.20 -4.51 15.34
CA SER A 388 -14.55 -3.69 16.36
C SER A 388 -15.18 -2.30 16.45
N ASP A 389 -15.53 -1.86 17.65
CA ASP A 389 -16.02 -0.51 17.92
C ASP A 389 -15.04 0.27 18.81
N PHE A 390 -14.36 1.26 18.21
CA PHE A 390 -13.41 2.10 18.92
C PHE A 390 -14.06 2.93 20.05
N SER A 391 -15.31 3.36 19.91
CA SER A 391 -16.02 4.09 20.96
C SER A 391 -16.35 3.20 22.16
N ALA A 392 -16.62 1.92 21.92
CA ALA A 392 -16.93 0.94 22.95
C ALA A 392 -15.70 0.67 23.84
N ILE A 393 -14.52 0.47 23.25
CA ILE A 393 -13.28 0.22 24.01
C ILE A 393 -12.91 1.38 24.94
N GLN A 394 -13.20 2.63 24.57
CA GLN A 394 -12.92 3.79 25.45
C GLN A 394 -13.71 3.76 26.77
N ASN A 395 -14.86 3.08 26.78
CA ASN A 395 -15.77 3.03 27.92
C ASN A 395 -15.90 1.64 28.54
N TRP A 396 -15.16 0.65 28.02
CA TRP A 396 -15.38 -0.75 28.34
C TRP A 396 -15.23 -1.05 29.83
N GLN A 397 -14.26 -0.43 30.53
CA GLN A 397 -14.10 -0.62 31.97
C GLN A 397 -15.36 -0.28 32.80
N ARG A 398 -16.16 0.67 32.34
CA ARG A 398 -17.36 1.13 33.07
C ARG A 398 -18.61 0.35 32.67
N ARG A 399 -18.75 0.01 31.38
CA ARG A 399 -19.98 -0.60 30.86
C ARG A 399 -19.89 -2.11 30.67
N LYS A 400 -18.70 -2.61 30.33
CA LYS A 400 -18.44 -3.99 29.92
C LYS A 400 -19.34 -4.47 28.77
N ASP A 401 -19.76 -3.54 27.91
CA ASP A 401 -20.54 -3.83 26.71
C ASP A 401 -19.60 -4.39 25.62
N GLY A 402 -19.95 -5.54 25.04
CA GLY A 402 -19.15 -6.20 24.00
C GLY A 402 -17.97 -7.04 24.54
N GLN A 403 -17.42 -7.87 23.66
CA GLN A 403 -16.33 -8.79 24.00
C GLN A 403 -14.98 -8.10 23.86
N LEU A 404 -14.22 -7.98 24.94
CA LEU A 404 -12.85 -7.47 24.91
C LEU A 404 -11.91 -8.54 24.36
N VAL A 405 -11.20 -8.24 23.28
CA VAL A 405 -10.35 -9.19 22.55
C VAL A 405 -9.00 -8.57 22.22
N TYR A 406 -7.93 -9.35 22.35
CA TYR A 406 -6.60 -9.04 21.84
C TYR A 406 -6.32 -9.85 20.56
N ASN A 407 -6.32 -9.18 19.42
CA ASN A 407 -6.02 -9.80 18.12
C ASN A 407 -4.51 -9.71 17.85
N VAL A 408 -3.82 -10.84 17.99
CA VAL A 408 -2.37 -10.98 17.82
C VAL A 408 -2.05 -11.29 16.36
N PHE A 409 -1.21 -10.49 15.71
CA PHE A 409 -0.85 -10.71 14.29
C PHE A 409 0.62 -11.06 14.06
N ASP A 410 1.51 -10.88 15.04
CA ASP A 410 2.93 -11.20 14.93
C ASP A 410 3.56 -11.60 16.28
N ILE A 411 4.68 -12.30 16.21
CA ILE A 411 5.48 -12.73 17.35
C ILE A 411 6.93 -12.29 17.16
N LEU A 412 7.46 -11.61 18.17
CA LEU A 412 8.78 -10.96 18.08
C LEU A 412 9.85 -11.79 18.80
N TRP A 413 9.47 -12.44 19.90
CA TRP A 413 10.38 -13.23 20.71
C TRP A 413 9.63 -14.39 21.36
N LEU A 414 10.27 -15.55 21.45
CA LEU A 414 9.70 -16.76 22.07
C LEU A 414 10.81 -17.57 22.75
N GLU A 415 10.62 -17.89 24.04
CA GLU A 415 11.45 -18.84 24.81
C GLU A 415 12.96 -18.70 24.57
N GLY A 416 13.49 -17.50 24.74
CA GLY A 416 14.92 -17.23 24.60
C GLY A 416 15.38 -16.98 23.17
N ARG A 417 14.48 -16.85 22.20
CA ARG A 417 14.83 -16.67 20.78
C ARG A 417 14.16 -15.43 20.17
N ASP A 418 14.96 -14.69 19.41
CA ASP A 418 14.50 -13.52 18.65
C ASP A 418 14.03 -13.95 17.27
N LEU A 419 12.77 -13.67 16.95
CA LEU A 419 12.13 -14.13 15.71
C LEU A 419 12.09 -13.03 14.65
N ARG A 420 12.46 -11.78 14.98
CA ARG A 420 12.20 -10.60 14.13
C ARG A 420 12.86 -10.67 12.75
N ASP A 421 14.01 -11.34 12.65
CA ASP A 421 14.75 -11.50 11.39
C ASP A 421 14.24 -12.66 10.52
N LEU A 422 13.35 -13.51 11.04
CA LEU A 422 12.72 -14.57 10.22
C LEU A 422 11.63 -13.97 9.32
N PRO A 423 11.37 -14.53 8.13
CA PRO A 423 10.20 -14.22 7.30
C PRO A 423 8.87 -14.19 8.07
N LEU A 424 7.98 -13.25 7.72
CA LEU A 424 6.65 -13.11 8.34
C LEU A 424 5.85 -14.42 8.34
N THR A 425 5.88 -15.17 7.24
CA THR A 425 5.21 -16.49 7.11
C THR A 425 5.67 -17.48 8.17
N GLU A 426 6.96 -17.49 8.50
CA GLU A 426 7.53 -18.38 9.50
C GLU A 426 7.18 -17.93 10.92
N ARG A 427 7.26 -16.62 11.21
CA ARG A 427 6.82 -16.06 12.50
C ARG A 427 5.34 -16.37 12.74
N LYS A 428 4.50 -16.26 11.70
CA LYS A 428 3.07 -16.63 11.76
C LYS A 428 2.85 -18.11 11.99
N ALA A 429 3.63 -18.99 11.36
CA ALA A 429 3.52 -20.43 11.58
C ALA A 429 3.86 -20.82 13.03
N VAL A 430 4.89 -20.17 13.61
CA VAL A 430 5.20 -20.30 15.05
C VAL A 430 4.00 -19.85 15.87
N LEU A 431 3.51 -18.62 15.64
CA LEU A 431 2.40 -18.03 16.37
C LEU A 431 1.12 -18.89 16.29
N GLU A 432 0.74 -19.37 15.11
CA GLU A 432 -0.42 -20.25 14.88
C GLU A 432 -0.37 -21.55 15.68
N THR A 433 0.83 -22.05 15.94
CA THR A 433 1.03 -23.30 16.68
C THR A 433 0.95 -23.10 18.19
N ILE A 434 1.44 -21.96 18.68
CA ILE A 434 1.57 -21.72 20.12
C ILE A 434 0.41 -20.93 20.73
N LEU A 435 -0.33 -20.14 19.95
CA LEU A 435 -1.37 -19.25 20.46
C LEU A 435 -2.46 -20.07 21.19
N PRO A 436 -2.92 -19.67 22.39
CA PRO A 436 -3.93 -20.42 23.10
C PRO A 436 -5.26 -20.39 22.33
N THR A 437 -6.00 -21.50 22.35
CA THR A 437 -7.41 -21.50 21.95
C THR A 437 -8.24 -20.82 23.04
N ASP A 438 -8.25 -19.49 23.04
CA ASP A 438 -9.02 -18.64 23.95
C ASP A 438 -9.86 -17.64 23.15
N GLU A 439 -11.06 -17.28 23.63
CA GLU A 439 -11.91 -16.31 22.91
C GLU A 439 -11.47 -14.85 23.11
N THR A 440 -10.69 -14.56 24.15
CA THR A 440 -10.11 -13.27 24.55
C THR A 440 -8.81 -12.98 23.79
N ILE A 441 -8.00 -14.00 23.52
CA ILE A 441 -6.72 -13.87 22.79
C ILE A 441 -6.85 -14.59 21.45
N ARG A 442 -6.94 -13.82 20.36
CA ARG A 442 -7.23 -14.35 19.03
C ARG A 442 -6.08 -14.12 18.06
N LEU A 443 -5.90 -15.07 17.15
CA LEU A 443 -5.01 -14.87 16.02
C LEU A 443 -5.68 -13.96 14.99
N SER A 444 -5.01 -12.88 14.62
CA SER A 444 -5.33 -12.11 13.43
C SER A 444 -4.84 -12.88 12.21
N LYS A 445 -5.78 -13.61 11.61
CA LYS A 445 -5.52 -14.50 10.49
C LYS A 445 -5.08 -13.71 9.25
N ALA A 446 -3.97 -14.14 8.67
CA ALA A 446 -3.48 -13.66 7.38
C ALA A 446 -3.97 -14.56 6.25
N PHE A 447 -4.28 -13.95 5.12
CA PHE A 447 -4.85 -14.62 3.96
C PHE A 447 -3.94 -14.38 2.76
N ASN A 448 -3.53 -15.45 2.09
CA ASN A 448 -2.91 -15.39 0.77
C ASN A 448 -4.03 -15.40 -0.28
N VAL A 449 -4.64 -14.25 -0.46
CA VAL A 449 -5.80 -14.01 -1.31
C VAL A 449 -5.58 -12.72 -2.08
N ASP A 450 -6.45 -12.43 -3.04
CA ASP A 450 -6.40 -11.15 -3.74
C ASP A 450 -6.61 -9.98 -2.76
N GLY A 451 -5.63 -9.09 -2.65
CA GLY A 451 -5.68 -7.96 -1.72
C GLY A 451 -6.75 -6.90 -2.03
N ILE A 452 -7.15 -6.78 -3.30
CA ILE A 452 -8.25 -5.90 -3.73
C ILE A 452 -9.58 -6.52 -3.31
N GLU A 453 -9.75 -7.81 -3.51
CA GLU A 453 -10.93 -8.53 -3.02
C GLU A 453 -11.00 -8.54 -1.49
N PHE A 454 -9.87 -8.73 -0.80
CA PHE A 454 -9.80 -8.70 0.66
C PHE A 454 -10.14 -7.30 1.21
N PHE A 455 -9.68 -6.24 0.54
CA PHE A 455 -10.07 -4.87 0.87
C PHE A 455 -11.57 -4.63 0.67
N HIS A 456 -12.13 -5.03 -0.47
CA HIS A 456 -13.57 -4.87 -0.72
C HIS A 456 -14.43 -5.74 0.19
N ALA A 457 -13.93 -6.89 0.63
CA ALA A 457 -14.58 -7.70 1.66
C ALA A 457 -14.57 -6.99 3.02
N ALA A 458 -13.43 -6.40 3.41
CA ALA A 458 -13.35 -5.55 4.60
C ALA A 458 -14.29 -4.34 4.51
N GLU A 459 -14.36 -3.69 3.34
CA GLU A 459 -15.26 -2.57 3.06
C GLU A 459 -16.74 -2.95 3.21
N LYS A 460 -17.17 -4.04 2.57
CA LYS A 460 -18.54 -4.56 2.64
C LYS A 460 -18.91 -5.01 4.05
N ALA A 461 -17.94 -5.54 4.80
CA ALA A 461 -18.10 -5.92 6.19
C ALA A 461 -18.09 -4.73 7.17
N GLY A 462 -17.93 -3.49 6.69
CA GLY A 462 -17.84 -2.31 7.55
C GLY A 462 -16.63 -2.31 8.48
N ILE A 463 -15.58 -3.03 8.10
CA ILE A 463 -14.28 -3.09 8.78
C ILE A 463 -13.46 -1.87 8.35
N GLU A 464 -12.64 -1.33 9.26
CA GLU A 464 -11.95 -0.04 9.05
C GLU A 464 -10.97 -0.06 7.86
N GLY A 465 -10.36 -1.20 7.58
CA GLY A 465 -9.42 -1.36 6.48
C GLY A 465 -8.78 -2.73 6.45
N ILE A 466 -7.72 -2.85 5.67
CA ILE A 466 -6.86 -4.04 5.63
C ILE A 466 -5.40 -3.66 5.85
N MET A 467 -4.65 -4.65 6.30
CA MET A 467 -3.20 -4.65 6.32
C MET A 467 -2.73 -5.58 5.21
N ALA A 468 -1.89 -5.09 4.30
CA ALA A 468 -1.14 -5.90 3.35
C ALA A 468 0.29 -6.02 3.87
N LYS A 469 0.79 -7.24 4.04
CA LYS A 469 2.12 -7.51 4.58
C LYS A 469 2.85 -8.48 3.68
N LYS A 470 4.05 -8.14 3.24
CA LYS A 470 4.82 -9.05 2.40
C LYS A 470 5.19 -10.31 3.19
N ALA A 471 4.98 -11.48 2.58
CA ALA A 471 5.07 -12.81 3.19
C ALA A 471 6.48 -13.13 3.74
N ASP A 472 7.51 -12.53 3.15
CA ASP A 472 8.92 -12.68 3.49
C ASP A 472 9.51 -11.46 4.20
N SER A 473 8.68 -10.48 4.58
CA SER A 473 9.14 -9.32 5.35
C SER A 473 9.65 -9.69 6.75
N THR A 474 10.74 -9.05 7.17
CA THR A 474 11.23 -9.08 8.55
C THR A 474 10.50 -8.02 9.41
N TYR A 475 10.68 -8.05 10.72
CA TYR A 475 10.08 -7.09 11.64
C TYR A 475 11.07 -5.98 12.04
N THR A 476 10.83 -4.75 11.58
CA THR A 476 11.65 -3.56 11.91
C THR A 476 10.95 -2.69 12.96
N ALA A 477 11.32 -2.87 14.23
CA ALA A 477 10.69 -2.17 15.35
C ALA A 477 10.82 -0.65 15.22
N GLY A 478 9.73 0.10 15.44
CA GLY A 478 9.68 1.58 15.42
C GLY A 478 9.60 2.22 14.03
N ASP A 479 10.00 1.49 13.00
CA ASP A 479 10.22 2.04 11.68
C ASP A 479 8.98 1.94 10.78
N ARG A 480 8.84 2.84 9.80
CA ARG A 480 7.71 2.76 8.84
C ARG A 480 8.09 1.88 7.66
N SER A 481 7.50 0.69 7.61
CA SER A 481 7.75 -0.30 6.57
C SER A 481 6.92 -0.03 5.31
N LYS A 482 7.53 -0.29 4.16
CA LYS A 482 6.84 -0.37 2.86
C LYS A 482 6.35 -1.77 2.55
N GLU A 483 6.83 -2.77 3.28
CA GLU A 483 6.39 -4.17 3.17
C GLU A 483 5.17 -4.43 4.05
N TRP A 484 4.81 -3.51 4.95
CA TRP A 484 3.54 -3.49 5.68
C TRP A 484 2.77 -2.24 5.28
N LEU A 485 1.73 -2.44 4.50
CA LEU A 485 0.87 -1.40 3.96
C LEU A 485 -0.49 -1.47 4.65
N LYS A 486 -1.08 -0.30 4.91
CA LYS A 486 -2.46 -0.17 5.37
C LYS A 486 -3.28 0.49 4.27
N VAL A 487 -4.45 -0.08 4.01
CA VAL A 487 -5.44 0.46 3.08
C VAL A 487 -6.71 0.68 3.87
N LYS A 488 -7.17 1.93 3.96
CA LYS A 488 -8.35 2.30 4.77
C LYS A 488 -9.59 2.39 3.88
N VAL A 489 -10.71 1.86 4.36
CA VAL A 489 -12.02 1.95 3.69
C VAL A 489 -12.61 3.35 3.89
N GLU A 490 -12.68 3.79 5.14
CA GLU A 490 -13.08 5.15 5.49
C GLU A 490 -11.85 6.04 5.62
N ARG A 491 -11.94 7.28 5.12
CA ARG A 491 -10.88 8.27 5.37
C ARG A 491 -11.02 8.77 6.80
N ARG A 492 -10.37 8.09 7.73
CA ARG A 492 -10.24 8.55 9.13
C ARG A 492 -8.91 9.25 9.34
N GLN A 493 -8.98 10.39 10.00
CA GLN A 493 -7.84 11.26 10.27
C GLN A 493 -7.78 11.55 11.77
N GLU A 494 -6.60 11.38 12.35
CA GLU A 494 -6.28 11.90 13.68
C GLU A 494 -6.08 13.41 13.55
N VAL A 495 -6.70 14.20 14.43
CA VAL A 495 -6.63 15.67 14.41
C VAL A 495 -6.48 16.23 15.81
N VAL A 496 -5.84 17.39 15.90
CA VAL A 496 -5.72 18.16 17.14
C VAL A 496 -6.91 19.11 17.24
N ILE A 497 -7.56 19.14 18.40
CA ILE A 497 -8.64 20.08 18.70
C ILE A 497 -8.03 21.40 19.15
N GLY A 498 -8.18 22.45 18.34
CA GLY A 498 -7.68 23.79 18.66
C GLY A 498 -8.78 24.77 19.10
N ALA A 499 -10.05 24.46 18.85
CA ALA A 499 -11.17 25.25 19.35
C ALA A 499 -12.49 24.46 19.35
N PHE A 500 -13.49 24.97 20.06
CA PHE A 500 -14.89 24.67 19.80
C PHE A 500 -15.66 25.95 19.47
N THR A 501 -16.79 25.82 18.79
CA THR A 501 -17.62 26.97 18.39
C THR A 501 -19.01 26.86 18.99
N ARG A 502 -19.71 28.00 19.14
CA ARG A 502 -21.12 28.01 19.55
C ARG A 502 -21.91 28.98 18.67
N ASN A 503 -22.95 28.46 18.01
CA ASN A 503 -23.87 29.26 17.20
C ASN A 503 -24.76 30.15 18.09
N ALA A 504 -25.19 31.30 17.57
CA ALA A 504 -26.13 32.15 18.28
C ALA A 504 -27.48 31.43 18.49
N GLY A 505 -28.04 31.53 19.70
CA GLY A 505 -29.35 30.96 20.04
C GLY A 505 -29.42 29.44 20.17
N THR A 506 -28.28 28.74 20.23
CA THR A 506 -28.28 27.27 20.42
C THR A 506 -28.26 26.87 21.91
N GLU A 507 -29.08 25.88 22.25
CA GLU A 507 -29.06 25.21 23.56
C GLU A 507 -27.92 24.21 23.71
N LYS A 508 -27.24 23.84 22.61
CA LYS A 508 -26.10 22.93 22.65
C LYS A 508 -24.91 23.56 23.38
N LEU A 509 -24.11 22.74 24.07
CA LEU A 509 -22.89 23.18 24.77
C LEU A 509 -21.85 23.73 23.79
N PHE A 510 -21.68 23.05 22.66
CA PHE A 510 -20.96 23.56 21.49
C PHE A 510 -21.65 23.14 20.19
N SER A 511 -21.28 23.76 19.08
CA SER A 511 -21.86 23.54 17.74
C SER A 511 -20.91 22.80 16.81
N ALA A 512 -19.60 23.09 16.89
CA ALA A 512 -18.58 22.41 16.11
C ALA A 512 -17.22 22.46 16.83
N LEU A 513 -16.27 21.65 16.38
CA LEU A 513 -14.86 21.72 16.73
C LEU A 513 -14.08 22.33 15.56
N ALA A 514 -13.09 23.16 15.85
CA ALA A 514 -12.07 23.59 14.89
C ALA A 514 -10.83 22.69 15.07
N ILE A 515 -10.37 22.09 13.97
CA ILE A 515 -9.38 21.03 13.98
C ILE A 515 -8.17 21.36 13.11
N GLY A 516 -7.01 20.85 13.50
CA GLY A 516 -5.74 21.03 12.80
C GLY A 516 -4.82 19.81 12.86
N VAL A 517 -3.73 19.91 12.11
CA VAL A 517 -2.63 18.92 12.07
C VAL A 517 -1.30 19.66 12.10
N TYR A 518 -0.26 19.03 12.65
CA TYR A 518 1.07 19.61 12.66
C TYR A 518 1.76 19.44 11.31
N GLU A 519 2.31 20.53 10.79
CA GLU A 519 3.18 20.56 9.62
C GLU A 519 4.43 21.37 9.98
N LYS A 520 5.61 20.73 9.96
CA LYS A 520 6.90 21.34 10.34
C LYS A 520 6.88 22.05 11.71
N GLY A 521 6.18 21.46 12.68
CA GLY A 521 6.06 21.99 14.05
C GLY A 521 5.03 23.09 14.26
N VAL A 522 4.29 23.48 13.21
CA VAL A 522 3.21 24.47 13.28
C VAL A 522 1.85 23.78 13.16
N LEU A 523 0.86 24.16 13.97
CA LEU A 523 -0.49 23.60 13.90
C LEU A 523 -1.30 24.32 12.81
N ARG A 524 -1.56 23.64 11.70
CA ARG A 524 -2.30 24.16 10.56
C ARG A 524 -3.79 23.85 10.68
N TYR A 525 -4.63 24.86 10.50
CA TYR A 525 -6.09 24.66 10.46
C TYR A 525 -6.50 23.89 9.20
N ILE A 526 -7.29 22.81 9.38
CA ILE A 526 -7.76 21.98 8.25
C ILE A 526 -9.28 21.89 8.15
N GLY A 527 -10.05 22.43 9.10
CA GLY A 527 -11.50 22.48 8.95
C GLY A 527 -12.27 22.36 10.26
N LYS A 528 -13.54 21.99 10.14
CA LYS A 528 -14.45 21.88 11.28
C LYS A 528 -15.22 20.57 11.30
N VAL A 529 -15.51 20.10 12.51
CA VAL A 529 -16.32 18.91 12.79
C VAL A 529 -17.61 19.36 13.44
N GLY A 530 -18.77 19.03 12.88
CA GLY A 530 -20.07 19.52 13.40
C GLY A 530 -20.99 18.44 13.99
N THR A 531 -20.60 17.18 13.90
CA THR A 531 -21.42 16.01 14.24
C THR A 531 -20.57 14.88 14.83
N GLY A 532 -21.20 13.83 15.35
CA GLY A 532 -20.51 12.63 15.85
C GLY A 532 -20.49 12.45 17.37
N TRP A 533 -21.28 13.23 18.12
CA TRP A 533 -21.41 13.11 19.58
C TRP A 533 -22.87 13.14 20.02
N SER A 534 -23.17 12.45 21.12
CA SER A 534 -24.43 12.57 21.87
C SER A 534 -24.37 13.74 22.85
N GLU A 535 -25.50 14.18 23.40
CA GLU A 535 -25.53 15.23 24.44
C GLU A 535 -24.69 14.88 25.67
N LYS A 536 -24.71 13.60 26.08
CA LYS A 536 -23.88 13.10 27.17
C LYS A 536 -22.40 13.22 26.83
N LYS A 537 -22.00 12.80 25.63
CA LYS A 537 -20.60 12.91 25.18
C LYS A 537 -20.17 14.37 25.10
N GLN A 538 -21.09 15.25 24.70
CA GLN A 538 -20.85 16.69 24.67
C GLN A 538 -20.51 17.25 26.05
N LYS A 539 -21.22 16.82 27.10
CA LYS A 539 -20.91 17.17 28.50
C LYS A 539 -19.53 16.66 28.94
N GLU A 540 -19.20 15.41 28.61
CA GLU A 540 -17.89 14.82 28.93
C GLU A 540 -16.74 15.60 28.27
N MET A 541 -16.88 15.94 26.99
CA MET A 541 -15.87 16.71 26.25
C MET A 541 -15.71 18.12 26.82
N MET A 542 -16.81 18.76 27.25
CA MET A 542 -16.73 20.07 27.88
C MET A 542 -15.87 20.07 29.15
N SER A 543 -15.96 19.03 29.98
CA SER A 543 -15.10 18.90 31.16
C SER A 543 -13.61 18.76 30.82
N GLU A 544 -13.27 18.22 29.64
CA GLU A 544 -11.88 18.19 29.14
C GLU A 544 -11.47 19.53 28.50
N PHE A 545 -12.41 20.28 27.94
CA PHE A 545 -12.16 21.56 27.26
C PHE A 545 -11.96 22.73 28.23
N GLU A 546 -12.79 22.82 29.27
CA GLU A 546 -12.76 23.88 30.29
C GLU A 546 -11.34 24.22 30.82
N PRO A 547 -10.49 23.25 31.24
CA PRO A 547 -9.15 23.57 31.75
C PRO A 547 -8.16 24.03 30.67
N LEU A 548 -8.49 23.88 29.39
CA LEU A 548 -7.61 24.17 28.26
C LEU A 548 -7.99 25.45 27.50
N ILE A 549 -9.07 26.13 27.90
CA ILE A 549 -9.49 27.39 27.29
C ILE A 549 -8.37 28.43 27.37
N THR A 550 -8.17 29.14 26.27
CA THR A 550 -7.15 30.18 26.11
C THR A 550 -7.68 31.30 25.21
N ASP A 551 -7.14 32.51 25.34
CA ASP A 551 -7.48 33.64 24.46
C ASP A 551 -6.64 33.66 23.17
N ILE A 552 -5.62 32.80 23.08
CA ILE A 552 -4.68 32.72 21.95
C ILE A 552 -5.13 31.64 20.96
N CYS A 553 -5.32 32.03 19.70
CA CYS A 553 -5.55 31.07 18.60
C CYS A 553 -4.33 30.14 18.46
N PRO A 554 -4.51 28.80 18.53
CA PRO A 554 -3.40 27.86 18.43
C PRO A 554 -3.01 27.55 16.97
N PHE A 555 -3.79 28.01 15.99
CA PHE A 555 -3.55 27.78 14.56
C PHE A 555 -2.61 28.81 13.96
N ASP A 556 -1.94 28.44 12.87
CA ASP A 556 -1.09 29.31 12.06
C ASP A 556 -1.80 30.55 11.51
N VAL A 557 -3.07 30.37 11.12
CA VAL A 557 -3.96 31.43 10.65
C VAL A 557 -5.29 31.30 11.39
N GLU A 558 -5.79 32.41 11.93
CA GLU A 558 -7.10 32.41 12.60
C GLU A 558 -8.21 32.07 11.60
N PRO A 559 -8.95 30.96 11.80
CA PRO A 559 -9.96 30.51 10.84
C PRO A 559 -11.27 31.30 10.97
N ASP A 560 -11.93 31.63 9.84
CA ASP A 560 -13.33 32.09 9.84
C ASP A 560 -14.26 30.91 10.17
N VAL A 561 -14.53 30.72 11.46
CA VAL A 561 -15.36 29.62 11.95
C VAL A 561 -16.84 29.73 11.56
N ASP A 562 -17.30 30.91 11.13
CA ASP A 562 -18.67 31.18 10.68
C ASP A 562 -18.79 31.33 9.16
N GLU A 563 -17.75 30.92 8.41
CA GLU A 563 -17.70 31.00 6.95
C GLU A 563 -18.94 30.33 6.30
N PRO A 564 -19.66 31.04 5.42
CA PRO A 564 -20.77 30.46 4.66
C PRO A 564 -20.27 29.42 3.66
N SER A 565 -21.04 28.37 3.43
CA SER A 565 -20.72 27.30 2.47
C SER A 565 -21.80 27.18 1.40
N GLN A 566 -21.51 26.44 0.32
CA GLN A 566 -22.48 26.17 -0.75
C GLN A 566 -23.80 25.56 -0.24
N PHE A 567 -23.73 24.78 0.84
CA PHE A 567 -24.91 24.18 1.50
C PHE A 567 -25.47 25.04 2.64
N ARG A 568 -24.74 26.07 3.07
CA ARG A 568 -25.12 26.98 4.16
C ARG A 568 -24.70 28.42 3.83
N PRO A 569 -25.45 29.14 2.98
CA PRO A 569 -25.08 30.48 2.54
C PRO A 569 -25.22 31.56 3.63
N ARG A 570 -25.89 31.27 4.75
CA ARG A 570 -26.09 32.22 5.86
C ARG A 570 -25.10 31.99 7.01
N ARG A 571 -24.57 33.10 7.55
CA ARG A 571 -23.80 33.17 8.81
C ARG A 571 -24.73 32.90 10.01
N LEU A 572 -24.26 32.15 11.01
CA LEU A 572 -25.04 31.74 12.19
C LEU A 572 -24.57 32.44 13.47
N GLY A 573 -23.64 33.39 13.36
CA GLY A 573 -23.06 34.09 14.50
C GLY A 573 -22.21 33.17 15.37
N ALA A 574 -21.54 32.18 14.77
CA ALA A 574 -20.69 31.25 15.49
C ALA A 574 -19.47 31.98 16.09
N LYS A 575 -19.22 31.81 17.40
CA LYS A 575 -18.02 32.32 18.06
C LYS A 575 -17.04 31.19 18.39
N PRO A 576 -15.73 31.37 18.15
CA PRO A 576 -14.72 30.40 18.55
C PRO A 576 -14.36 30.55 20.05
N PHE A 577 -14.04 29.42 20.68
CA PHE A 577 -13.42 29.31 21.99
C PHE A 577 -12.13 28.50 21.81
N TRP A 578 -10.98 29.18 21.88
CA TRP A 578 -9.68 28.56 21.61
C TRP A 578 -9.24 27.65 22.76
N LEU A 579 -8.58 26.56 22.42
CA LEU A 579 -8.03 25.58 23.34
C LEU A 579 -6.52 25.47 23.14
N LYS A 580 -5.77 25.22 24.22
CA LYS A 580 -4.38 24.75 24.11
C LYS A 580 -4.37 23.46 23.28
N PRO A 581 -3.44 23.30 22.31
CA PRO A 581 -3.45 22.18 21.36
C PRO A 581 -2.91 20.88 22.00
N GLN A 582 -3.63 20.40 23.01
CA GLN A 582 -3.24 19.25 23.84
C GLN A 582 -4.17 18.04 23.66
N LEU A 583 -5.30 18.23 22.98
CA LEU A 583 -6.30 17.18 22.78
C LEU A 583 -6.25 16.64 21.35
N VAL A 584 -6.16 15.33 21.23
CA VAL A 584 -6.25 14.61 19.95
C VAL A 584 -7.58 13.86 19.89
N CYS A 585 -8.24 13.92 18.74
CA CYS A 585 -9.37 13.07 18.44
C CYS A 585 -9.24 12.44 17.05
N GLU A 586 -9.98 11.37 16.82
CA GLU A 586 -10.16 10.79 15.50
C GLU A 586 -11.47 11.27 14.88
N VAL A 587 -11.42 11.60 13.59
CA VAL A 587 -12.58 12.03 12.80
C VAL A 587 -12.70 11.20 11.53
N ASN A 588 -13.93 10.95 11.10
CA ASN A 588 -14.20 10.45 9.75
C ASN A 588 -14.40 11.65 8.81
N ILE A 589 -13.80 11.61 7.62
CA ILE A 589 -13.85 12.68 6.62
C ILE A 589 -14.30 12.11 5.26
N ALA A 590 -15.08 12.87 4.50
CA ALA A 590 -15.49 12.45 3.15
C ALA A 590 -14.41 12.76 2.10
N GLU A 591 -13.77 13.93 2.22
CA GLU A 591 -12.80 14.43 1.26
C GLU A 591 -11.78 15.36 1.93
N ILE A 592 -10.57 15.39 1.38
CA ILE A 592 -9.58 16.45 1.62
C ILE A 592 -9.44 17.22 0.30
N THR A 593 -9.67 18.52 0.33
CA THR A 593 -9.56 19.40 -0.84
C THR A 593 -8.09 19.64 -1.23
N SER A 594 -7.86 20.16 -2.44
CA SER A 594 -6.51 20.46 -2.95
C SER A 594 -5.74 21.49 -2.12
N ASP A 595 -6.42 22.35 -1.36
CA ASP A 595 -5.83 23.29 -0.40
C ASP A 595 -5.59 22.68 1.01
N GLY A 596 -5.89 21.39 1.19
CA GLY A 596 -5.63 20.64 2.42
C GLY A 596 -6.73 20.72 3.48
N LYS A 597 -7.95 21.17 3.13
CA LYS A 597 -9.09 21.24 4.06
C LYS A 597 -9.94 19.97 4.03
N VAL A 598 -10.45 19.56 5.18
CA VAL A 598 -11.37 18.43 5.31
C VAL A 598 -12.82 18.85 5.07
N ARG A 599 -13.59 18.00 4.39
CA ARG A 599 -15.02 18.18 4.14
C ARG A 599 -15.85 17.05 4.76
N GLN A 600 -17.03 17.43 5.26
CA GLN A 600 -18.01 16.52 5.89
C GLN A 600 -17.42 15.70 7.06
N ALA A 601 -16.63 16.35 7.92
CA ALA A 601 -15.99 15.68 9.05
C ALA A 601 -16.99 15.37 10.19
N SER A 602 -16.87 14.18 10.78
CA SER A 602 -17.65 13.73 11.95
C SER A 602 -16.73 13.11 13.01
N PHE A 603 -17.00 13.39 14.29
CA PHE A 603 -16.21 12.90 15.42
C PHE A 603 -16.39 11.39 15.63
N LYS A 604 -15.31 10.69 15.97
CA LYS A 604 -15.33 9.26 16.31
C LYS A 604 -14.92 9.00 17.76
N GLY A 605 -13.84 9.58 18.25
CA GLY A 605 -13.38 9.34 19.62
C GLY A 605 -12.14 10.14 20.01
N MET A 606 -11.83 10.19 21.31
CA MET A 606 -10.61 10.85 21.80
C MET A 606 -9.39 9.92 21.65
N ARG A 607 -8.19 10.45 21.43
CA ARG A 607 -6.95 9.66 21.30
C ARG A 607 -5.94 10.07 22.39
N LYS A 608 -6.23 9.65 23.62
CA LYS A 608 -5.40 9.95 24.80
C LYS A 608 -4.03 9.24 24.76
N ASP A 609 -3.89 8.24 23.89
CA ASP A 609 -2.68 7.49 23.61
C ASP A 609 -1.70 8.23 22.66
N LYS A 610 -2.09 9.38 22.09
CA LYS A 610 -1.30 10.13 21.10
C LYS A 610 -0.75 11.45 21.65
N ASP A 611 0.51 11.73 21.31
CA ASP A 611 1.07 13.09 21.43
C ASP A 611 0.48 13.95 20.31
N PRO A 612 -0.13 15.12 20.62
CA PRO A 612 -0.62 16.06 19.61
C PRO A 612 0.40 16.41 18.52
N LYS A 613 1.70 16.48 18.85
CA LYS A 613 2.76 16.85 17.89
C LYS A 613 3.01 15.78 16.81
N ASP A 614 2.62 14.53 17.07
CA ASP A 614 2.74 13.43 16.11
C ASP A 614 1.60 13.39 15.09
N VAL A 615 0.58 14.24 15.28
CA VAL A 615 -0.64 14.25 14.46
C VAL A 615 -0.39 15.07 13.20
N VAL A 616 -0.01 14.37 12.13
CA VAL A 616 0.22 14.94 10.79
C VAL A 616 -0.89 14.53 9.81
N LEU A 617 -1.05 15.27 8.71
CA LEU A 617 -1.99 14.88 7.66
C LEU A 617 -1.53 13.57 7.01
N GLU A 618 -2.35 12.51 7.09
CA GLU A 618 -2.02 11.27 6.39
C GLU A 618 -2.31 11.44 4.90
N VAL A 619 -1.25 11.64 4.11
CA VAL A 619 -1.36 11.61 2.64
C VAL A 619 -1.04 10.19 2.16
N PRO A 620 -1.99 9.51 1.51
CA PRO A 620 -1.76 8.16 1.02
C PRO A 620 -0.72 8.17 -0.11
N ALA A 621 0.27 7.28 -0.02
CA ALA A 621 1.28 7.05 -1.04
C ALA A 621 0.67 6.37 -2.27
N ASP A 622 1.32 6.53 -3.44
CA ASP A 622 0.92 5.80 -4.64
C ASP A 622 1.12 4.29 -4.43
N THR A 623 0.06 3.52 -4.68
CA THR A 623 0.06 2.08 -4.36
C THR A 623 1.04 1.32 -5.24
N THR A 624 0.96 1.51 -6.55
CA THR A 624 1.78 0.78 -7.54
C THR A 624 3.26 1.07 -7.32
N GLU A 625 3.63 2.34 -7.11
CA GLU A 625 5.02 2.72 -6.84
C GLU A 625 5.53 2.15 -5.50
N THR A 626 4.66 2.05 -4.48
CA THR A 626 5.06 1.52 -3.17
C THR A 626 5.23 0.01 -3.19
N VAL A 627 4.37 -0.71 -3.92
CA VAL A 627 4.42 -2.17 -4.08
C VAL A 627 5.66 -2.57 -4.88
N ALA A 628 5.88 -1.95 -6.05
CA ALA A 628 7.07 -2.22 -6.86
C ALA A 628 8.37 -2.04 -6.07
N LYS A 629 8.47 -0.97 -5.28
CA LYS A 629 9.63 -0.73 -4.41
C LYS A 629 9.82 -1.79 -3.34
N ALA A 630 8.74 -2.34 -2.80
CA ALA A 630 8.84 -3.43 -1.82
C ALA A 630 9.29 -4.74 -2.48
N ASP A 631 8.85 -5.01 -3.72
CA ASP A 631 9.27 -6.19 -4.47
C ASP A 631 10.74 -6.09 -4.91
N GLU A 632 11.17 -4.92 -5.37
CA GLU A 632 12.56 -4.63 -5.74
C GLU A 632 13.50 -4.69 -4.53
N MET A 633 13.04 -4.29 -3.34
CA MET A 633 13.77 -4.46 -2.08
C MET A 633 14.07 -5.94 -1.81
N LEU A 634 13.14 -6.85 -2.12
CA LEU A 634 13.27 -8.29 -1.86
C LEU A 634 13.97 -9.05 -2.98
N GLU A 635 13.76 -8.67 -4.24
CA GLU A 635 14.49 -9.24 -5.39
C GLU A 635 16.00 -8.98 -5.24
N GLN A 636 16.40 -7.82 -4.69
CA GLN A 636 17.80 -7.51 -4.39
C GLN A 636 18.36 -8.35 -3.23
N VAL A 637 17.54 -8.70 -2.24
CA VAL A 637 17.93 -9.63 -1.16
C VAL A 637 18.00 -11.09 -1.65
N ARG A 638 17.22 -11.47 -2.68
CA ARG A 638 17.16 -12.83 -3.24
C ARG A 638 18.18 -13.12 -4.36
N THR A 639 18.65 -12.08 -5.07
CA THR A 639 19.60 -12.20 -6.20
C THR A 639 21.06 -12.09 -5.79
N GLU A 640 21.34 -11.67 -4.56
CA GLU A 640 22.61 -11.96 -3.90
C GLU A 640 22.57 -13.39 -3.33
N PRO A 641 23.59 -14.23 -3.56
CA PRO A 641 23.63 -15.58 -3.02
C PRO A 641 23.49 -15.54 -1.50
N ASN A 642 22.40 -16.11 -1.00
CA ASN A 642 22.17 -16.31 0.42
C ASN A 642 23.42 -16.96 1.05
N PRO A 643 24.13 -16.31 1.99
CA PRO A 643 25.24 -16.91 2.71
C PRO A 643 24.69 -17.87 3.77
N THR A 644 23.94 -18.88 3.35
CA THR A 644 23.36 -19.90 4.23
C THR A 644 23.56 -21.29 3.65
N ASN A 645 24.84 -21.69 3.55
CA ASN A 645 25.31 -23.04 3.88
C ASN A 645 26.84 -23.12 3.99
N ALA A 646 27.45 -22.05 4.51
CA ALA A 646 28.83 -22.04 5.01
C ALA A 646 28.89 -21.38 6.40
N MET A 647 27.93 -21.67 7.28
CA MET A 647 28.05 -21.35 8.71
C MET A 647 27.68 -22.58 9.53
N ASN A 648 28.46 -23.63 9.34
CA ASN A 648 28.70 -24.66 10.35
C ASN A 648 30.11 -25.20 10.17
N LYS A 649 31.07 -24.28 10.25
CA LYS A 649 32.44 -24.57 10.71
C LYS A 649 32.88 -23.36 11.50
N ASP A 650 32.80 -23.48 12.83
CA ASP A 650 33.63 -22.80 13.81
C ASP A 650 34.22 -21.45 13.37
N ILE A 651 33.37 -20.41 13.28
CA ILE A 651 33.86 -19.04 13.42
C ILE A 651 33.38 -18.59 14.79
N GLN A 652 34.31 -18.59 15.74
CA GLN A 652 34.11 -17.98 17.05
C GLN A 652 33.62 -16.54 16.86
N PRO A 653 32.61 -16.05 17.61
CA PRO A 653 32.19 -14.66 17.49
C PRO A 653 33.40 -13.77 17.79
N GLU A 654 33.85 -13.01 16.79
CA GLU A 654 34.82 -11.95 17.03
C GLU A 654 34.22 -11.00 18.06
N ALA A 655 35.00 -10.73 19.11
CA ALA A 655 34.56 -9.87 20.21
C ALA A 655 34.15 -8.50 19.66
N SER A 656 32.94 -8.05 19.98
CA SER A 656 32.49 -6.67 19.73
C SER A 656 33.55 -5.66 20.18
N PHE A 657 33.87 -4.69 19.32
CA PHE A 657 34.87 -3.64 19.58
C PHE A 657 34.67 -2.94 20.94
N LEU A 658 33.40 -2.75 21.33
CA LEU A 658 33.01 -2.25 22.64
C LEU A 658 32.30 -3.32 23.46
N ASP A 659 32.56 -3.30 24.76
CA ASP A 659 31.99 -4.20 25.76
C ASP A 659 30.46 -3.97 25.84
N PRO A 660 29.64 -5.02 25.61
CA PRO A 660 28.18 -4.90 25.64
C PRO A 660 27.62 -4.42 26.99
N GLU A 661 28.31 -4.74 28.09
CA GLU A 661 27.83 -4.48 29.46
C GLU A 661 28.19 -3.06 29.96
N LYS A 662 29.04 -2.32 29.23
CA LYS A 662 29.47 -0.98 29.62
C LYS A 662 28.72 0.10 28.86
N ASP A 663 28.31 1.16 29.56
CA ASP A 663 27.73 2.37 28.95
C ASP A 663 28.77 3.45 28.65
N SER A 664 29.98 3.31 29.20
CA SER A 664 31.15 4.12 28.87
C SER A 664 32.39 3.24 28.86
N GLN A 665 33.25 3.44 27.87
CA GLN A 665 34.50 2.71 27.73
C GLN A 665 35.57 3.57 27.07
N THR A 666 36.77 3.52 27.62
CA THR A 666 37.97 4.06 26.98
C THR A 666 38.73 2.93 26.30
N VAL A 667 39.00 3.07 25.00
CA VAL A 667 39.75 2.10 24.19
C VAL A 667 40.93 2.80 23.52
N LYS A 668 42.09 2.14 23.50
CA LYS A 668 43.27 2.64 22.80
C LYS A 668 43.24 2.16 21.35
N VAL A 669 42.91 3.05 20.41
CA VAL A 669 42.85 2.76 18.97
C VAL A 669 44.02 3.44 18.28
N ASN A 670 44.83 2.70 17.52
CA ASN A 670 46.08 3.20 16.89
C ASN A 670 46.98 4.02 17.85
N GLY A 671 47.05 3.60 19.12
CA GLY A 671 47.84 4.29 20.13
C GLY A 671 47.15 5.48 20.80
N CYS A 672 46.00 5.93 20.30
CA CYS A 672 45.24 7.03 20.85
C CYS A 672 44.14 6.57 21.81
N PRO A 673 44.08 7.09 23.06
CA PRO A 673 42.99 6.79 23.97
C PRO A 673 41.70 7.53 23.55
N LEU A 674 40.68 6.77 23.15
CA LEU A 674 39.37 7.30 22.79
C LEU A 674 38.34 6.90 23.84
N THR A 675 37.57 7.86 24.33
CA THR A 675 36.50 7.60 25.31
C THR A 675 35.15 7.65 24.61
N PHE A 676 34.45 6.53 24.63
CA PHE A 676 33.10 6.38 24.09
C PHE A 676 32.11 6.41 25.25
N ASN A 677 31.31 7.48 25.32
CA ASN A 677 30.33 7.70 26.39
C ASN A 677 28.90 7.58 25.88
N HIS A 678 28.00 7.20 26.79
CA HIS A 678 26.57 7.03 26.56
C HIS A 678 26.32 6.01 25.44
N LEU A 679 26.95 4.85 25.53
CA LEU A 679 26.94 3.82 24.49
C LEU A 679 25.52 3.34 24.20
N SER A 680 24.67 3.25 25.21
CA SER A 680 23.24 2.91 25.10
C SER A 680 22.36 4.05 24.58
N LYS A 681 22.90 5.27 24.39
CA LYS A 681 22.11 6.40 23.88
C LYS A 681 21.67 6.10 22.46
N VAL A 682 20.36 6.15 22.22
CA VAL A 682 19.76 5.93 20.92
C VAL A 682 19.98 7.14 20.02
N TYR A 683 20.57 6.92 18.84
CA TYR A 683 20.83 7.95 17.84
C TYR A 683 19.81 7.93 16.69
N TRP A 684 19.28 6.75 16.35
CA TRP A 684 18.14 6.58 15.45
C TRP A 684 16.98 5.97 16.24
N PRO A 685 16.07 6.80 16.79
CA PRO A 685 14.98 6.32 17.63
C PRO A 685 14.04 5.34 16.94
N GLU A 686 13.80 5.53 15.64
CA GLU A 686 12.93 4.68 14.84
C GLU A 686 13.44 3.27 14.66
N ASP A 687 14.75 3.05 14.76
CA ASP A 687 15.40 1.77 14.49
C ASP A 687 16.02 1.16 15.76
N GLY A 688 15.98 1.88 16.88
CA GLY A 688 16.65 1.50 18.12
C GLY A 688 18.18 1.53 18.04
N ILE A 689 18.77 2.07 16.98
CA ILE A 689 20.23 2.09 16.76
C ILE A 689 20.89 3.06 17.73
N THR A 690 21.84 2.54 18.50
CA THR A 690 22.55 3.26 19.55
C THR A 690 23.86 3.86 19.07
N LYS A 691 24.48 4.70 19.92
CA LYS A 691 25.86 5.16 19.71
C LYS A 691 26.83 3.98 19.63
N ARG A 692 26.61 2.91 20.40
CA ARG A 692 27.45 1.70 20.35
C ARG A 692 27.43 1.07 18.98
N ASP A 693 26.24 0.92 18.38
CA ASP A 693 26.07 0.31 17.07
C ASP A 693 26.77 1.13 15.98
N MET A 694 26.63 2.46 16.04
CA MET A 694 27.36 3.38 15.16
C MET A 694 28.89 3.23 15.29
N PHE A 695 29.41 3.12 16.52
CA PHE A 695 30.84 2.93 16.76
C PHE A 695 31.32 1.58 16.24
N ASN A 696 30.58 0.51 16.50
CA ASN A 696 30.89 -0.83 16.02
C ASN A 696 30.84 -0.90 14.49
N TYR A 697 29.90 -0.22 13.84
CA TYR A 697 29.86 -0.11 12.38
C TYR A 697 31.09 0.60 11.83
N TYR A 698 31.43 1.77 12.37
CA TYR A 698 32.60 2.52 11.90
C TYR A 698 33.91 1.80 12.21
N ASP A 699 33.93 0.97 13.24
CA ASP A 699 35.06 0.11 13.56
C ASP A 699 35.26 -0.97 12.48
N GLN A 700 34.19 -1.66 12.11
CA GLN A 700 34.17 -2.73 11.11
C GLN A 700 34.44 -2.21 9.69
N VAL A 701 33.81 -1.10 9.30
CA VAL A 701 33.94 -0.54 7.94
C VAL A 701 35.27 0.19 7.73
N ALA A 702 36.05 0.41 8.79
CA ALA A 702 37.26 1.24 8.75
C ALA A 702 38.25 0.79 7.67
N GLU A 703 38.43 -0.52 7.47
CA GLU A 703 39.38 -1.04 6.48
C GLU A 703 39.01 -0.60 5.05
N TYR A 704 37.72 -0.60 4.73
CA TYR A 704 37.18 -0.19 3.43
C TYR A 704 37.06 1.34 3.30
N MET A 705 36.73 2.03 4.38
CA MET A 705 36.47 3.48 4.36
C MET A 705 37.75 4.32 4.42
N MET A 706 38.78 3.88 5.15
CA MET A 706 39.99 4.67 5.38
C MET A 706 40.77 5.06 4.11
N PRO A 707 40.89 4.23 3.05
CA PRO A 707 41.51 4.64 1.80
C PRO A 707 40.94 5.93 1.19
N TYR A 708 39.66 6.22 1.48
CA TYR A 708 38.95 7.40 1.00
C TYR A 708 39.02 8.58 1.94
N LEU A 709 39.42 8.39 3.20
CA LEU A 709 39.53 9.44 4.21
C LEU A 709 40.98 9.87 4.45
N LYS A 710 41.93 8.97 4.20
CA LYS A 710 43.33 9.15 4.54
C LYS A 710 43.90 10.44 3.93
N ASP A 711 44.52 11.23 4.80
CA ASP A 711 45.17 12.51 4.53
C ASP A 711 44.22 13.61 4.05
N ARG A 712 42.91 13.48 4.30
CA ARG A 712 41.91 14.47 3.89
C ARG A 712 41.44 15.33 5.05
N PRO A 713 41.31 16.65 4.85
CA PRO A 713 40.59 17.52 5.76
C PRO A 713 39.10 17.11 5.88
N MET A 714 38.54 17.22 7.08
CA MET A 714 37.19 16.76 7.41
C MET A 714 36.28 17.91 7.83
N SER A 715 35.04 17.91 7.32
CA SER A 715 33.96 18.76 7.82
C SER A 715 33.08 17.96 8.78
N LEU A 716 33.01 18.39 10.05
CA LEU A 716 32.28 17.64 11.08
C LEU A 716 30.83 18.13 11.17
N ASN A 717 29.87 17.31 10.78
CA ASN A 717 28.44 17.56 11.05
C ASN A 717 28.02 16.75 12.27
N ARG A 718 27.84 17.42 13.41
CA ARG A 718 27.65 16.77 14.71
C ARG A 718 26.18 16.70 15.07
N PHE A 719 25.75 15.54 15.54
CA PHE A 719 24.40 15.21 16.01
C PHE A 719 24.47 14.73 17.47
N PRO A 720 24.71 15.62 18.46
CA PRO A 720 24.91 15.21 19.85
C PRO A 720 23.71 14.45 20.44
N ASN A 721 22.51 14.69 19.90
CA ASN A 721 21.24 14.16 20.37
C ASN A 721 20.53 13.27 19.34
N GLY A 722 21.31 12.64 18.45
CA GLY A 722 20.75 11.78 17.40
C GLY A 722 20.09 12.57 16.26
N ILE A 723 19.42 11.85 15.36
CA ILE A 723 18.97 12.37 14.06
C ILE A 723 17.86 13.43 14.14
N HIS A 724 17.06 13.44 15.22
CA HIS A 724 15.99 14.44 15.45
C HIS A 724 16.47 15.65 16.24
N GLY A 725 17.68 15.57 16.82
CA GLY A 725 18.29 16.69 17.50
C GLY A 725 18.86 17.70 16.52
N PRO A 726 19.05 18.96 16.95
CA PRO A 726 19.74 19.95 16.13
C PRO A 726 21.17 19.46 15.83
N SER A 727 21.57 19.59 14.57
CA SER A 727 22.95 19.37 14.14
C SER A 727 23.69 20.69 13.97
N PHE A 728 25.01 20.63 13.96
CA PHE A 728 25.84 21.78 13.61
C PHE A 728 27.13 21.38 12.93
N TYR A 729 27.58 22.22 12.01
CA TYR A 729 28.87 22.07 11.33
C TYR A 729 29.99 22.66 12.18
N GLN A 730 31.04 21.87 12.37
CA GLN A 730 32.29 22.28 12.99
C GLN A 730 33.43 22.03 11.99
N LYS A 731 33.86 23.11 11.34
CA LYS A 731 35.03 23.10 10.44
C LYS A 731 36.33 23.45 11.15
N ASN A 732 36.26 24.27 12.21
CA ASN A 732 37.40 24.65 13.01
C ASN A 732 37.51 23.78 14.28
N VAL A 733 38.59 23.01 14.39
CA VAL A 733 38.89 22.11 15.51
C VAL A 733 40.10 22.54 16.34
N LYS A 734 40.59 23.76 16.09
CA LYS A 734 41.69 24.36 16.84
C LYS A 734 41.51 24.18 18.36
N ASP A 735 42.56 23.70 19.01
CA ASP A 735 42.66 23.43 20.46
C ASP A 735 41.60 22.43 21.00
N LYS A 736 40.95 21.63 20.13
CA LYS A 736 39.89 20.68 20.52
C LYS A 736 40.19 19.24 20.15
N VAL A 737 41.24 18.99 19.35
CA VAL A 737 41.66 17.66 18.94
C VAL A 737 42.68 17.08 19.92
N PRO A 738 42.67 15.76 20.18
CA PRO A 738 43.74 15.10 20.91
C PRO A 738 45.08 15.18 20.16
N ASP A 739 46.21 15.24 20.88
CA ASP A 739 47.57 15.32 20.32
C ASP A 739 47.91 14.20 19.32
N CYS A 740 47.20 13.06 19.41
CA CYS A 740 47.36 11.91 18.53
C CYS A 740 46.76 12.14 17.12
N MET A 741 46.11 13.28 16.85
CA MET A 741 45.40 13.57 15.61
C MET A 741 46.06 14.71 14.84
N ALA A 742 46.02 14.61 13.52
CA ALA A 742 46.55 15.63 12.64
C ALA A 742 45.50 16.69 12.33
N THR A 743 45.96 17.92 12.13
CA THR A 743 45.15 19.06 11.66
C THR A 743 45.82 19.72 10.46
N MET A 744 45.03 20.48 9.71
CA MET A 744 45.51 21.30 8.61
C MET A 744 44.96 22.72 8.75
N PRO A 745 45.82 23.76 8.83
CA PRO A 745 45.37 25.13 8.69
C PRO A 745 44.96 25.41 7.25
N HIS A 746 43.82 26.07 7.06
CA HIS A 746 43.35 26.51 5.76
C HIS A 746 42.63 27.85 5.88
N THR A 747 42.95 28.77 4.97
CA THR A 747 42.31 30.07 4.84
C THR A 747 41.45 30.06 3.59
N ASN A 748 40.15 30.29 3.74
CA ASN A 748 39.26 30.32 2.59
C ASN A 748 39.41 31.63 1.78
N ASP A 749 38.73 31.70 0.63
CA ASP A 749 38.75 32.87 -0.28
C ASP A 749 38.28 34.18 0.38
N LYS A 750 37.64 34.12 1.55
CA LYS A 750 37.19 35.28 2.33
C LYS A 750 38.22 35.72 3.39
N GLY A 751 39.38 35.06 3.47
CA GLY A 751 40.40 35.33 4.47
C GLY A 751 40.14 34.73 5.84
N GLU A 752 39.15 33.83 5.99
CA GLU A 752 38.85 33.17 7.27
C GLU A 752 39.80 31.98 7.48
N ALA A 753 40.71 32.10 8.45
CA ALA A 753 41.58 31.00 8.86
C ALA A 753 40.82 29.99 9.74
N LYS A 754 40.87 28.71 9.37
CA LYS A 754 40.29 27.59 10.12
C LYS A 754 41.31 26.46 10.21
N GLU A 755 41.23 25.68 11.26
CA GLU A 755 42.01 24.46 11.42
C GLU A 755 41.10 23.26 11.28
N TYR A 756 41.29 22.45 10.24
CA TYR A 756 40.48 21.28 9.93
C TYR A 756 41.11 20.02 10.53
N LEU A 757 40.27 19.08 10.99
CA LEU A 757 40.74 17.74 11.34
C LEU A 757 41.21 17.03 10.06
N VAL A 758 42.34 16.33 10.13
CA VAL A 758 42.82 15.46 9.04
C VAL A 758 42.60 14.01 9.45
N ALA A 759 41.86 13.25 8.63
CA ALA A 759 41.67 11.82 8.88
C ALA A 759 42.92 11.05 8.44
N THR A 760 43.63 10.40 9.37
CA THR A 760 44.89 9.69 9.06
C THR A 760 44.79 8.19 9.28
N ASN A 761 43.95 7.75 10.22
CA ASN A 761 43.76 6.35 10.58
C ASN A 761 42.37 6.13 11.21
N LYS A 762 42.11 4.87 11.61
CA LYS A 762 40.85 4.44 12.25
C LYS A 762 40.53 5.21 13.53
N ALA A 763 41.52 5.67 14.29
CA ALA A 763 41.28 6.49 15.47
C ALA A 763 40.67 7.86 15.12
N SER A 764 41.09 8.50 14.02
CA SER A 764 40.47 9.74 13.53
C SER A 764 38.99 9.52 13.18
N LEU A 765 38.66 8.41 12.52
CA LEU A 765 37.30 8.04 12.16
C LEU A 765 36.42 7.85 13.41
N LEU A 766 36.86 6.99 14.34
CA LEU A 766 36.10 6.70 15.55
C LEU A 766 35.99 7.90 16.48
N TRP A 767 36.98 8.80 16.48
CA TRP A 767 36.88 10.05 17.23
C TRP A 767 35.82 10.99 16.64
N MET A 768 35.76 11.16 15.31
CA MET A 768 34.67 11.90 14.68
C MET A 768 33.31 11.32 15.09
N ALA A 769 33.16 10.00 15.01
CA ALA A 769 31.95 9.32 15.46
C ALA A 769 31.65 9.64 16.95
N SER A 770 32.67 9.59 17.82
CA SER A 770 32.52 9.86 19.25
C SER A 770 31.98 11.27 19.57
N LEU A 771 32.30 12.26 18.73
CA LEU A 771 31.80 13.62 18.79
C LEU A 771 30.34 13.76 18.35
N GLY A 772 29.74 12.67 17.87
CA GLY A 772 28.40 12.61 17.31
C GLY A 772 28.35 12.88 15.82
N CYS A 773 29.46 12.77 15.08
CA CYS A 773 29.38 12.80 13.63
C CYS A 773 28.75 11.51 13.13
N ILE A 774 27.48 11.60 12.73
CA ILE A 774 26.78 10.52 12.03
C ILE A 774 27.28 10.44 10.59
N GLU A 775 27.57 11.59 9.96
CA GLU A 775 28.08 11.66 8.60
C GLU A 775 29.56 12.02 8.60
N ILE A 776 30.32 11.37 7.73
CA ILE A 776 31.75 11.60 7.53
C ILE A 776 31.93 12.34 6.21
N ASN A 777 32.38 13.59 6.26
CA ASN A 777 32.43 14.48 5.09
C ASN A 777 33.88 14.89 4.77
N PRO A 778 34.60 14.10 3.96
CA PRO A 778 35.96 14.42 3.56
C PRO A 778 35.99 15.47 2.45
N TRP A 779 37.08 16.23 2.40
CA TRP A 779 37.44 17.01 1.22
C TRP A 779 37.80 16.09 0.04
N PHE A 780 37.84 16.63 -1.17
CA PHE A 780 38.19 15.84 -2.37
C PHE A 780 39.68 15.87 -2.67
N SER A 781 40.41 16.81 -2.07
CA SER A 781 41.87 16.89 -2.04
C SER A 781 42.44 16.32 -0.74
N ARG A 782 43.76 16.17 -0.72
CA ARG A 782 44.53 15.77 0.46
C ARG A 782 45.39 16.94 0.93
N VAL A 783 45.90 16.85 2.16
CA VAL A 783 46.76 17.89 2.75
C VAL A 783 48.04 18.17 1.93
N GLN A 784 48.53 17.18 1.17
CA GLN A 784 49.72 17.34 0.33
C GLN A 784 49.45 18.15 -0.94
N SER A 785 48.20 18.21 -1.40
CA SER A 785 47.78 18.87 -2.63
C SER A 785 46.38 19.48 -2.46
N PRO A 786 46.22 20.46 -1.55
CA PRO A 786 44.90 20.89 -1.06
C PRO A 786 44.01 21.54 -2.12
N ASP A 787 44.60 22.07 -3.21
CA ASP A 787 43.86 22.69 -4.32
C ASP A 787 43.61 21.73 -5.49
N ASN A 788 44.10 20.49 -5.39
CA ASN A 788 44.03 19.49 -6.43
C ASN A 788 43.24 18.26 -5.95
N PRO A 789 41.94 18.15 -6.30
CA PRO A 789 41.14 17.01 -5.90
C PRO A 789 41.56 15.71 -6.58
N ASP A 790 41.43 14.60 -5.85
CA ASP A 790 41.62 13.25 -6.35
C ASP A 790 40.47 12.80 -7.25
N PHE A 791 39.29 13.40 -7.11
CA PHE A 791 38.10 13.04 -7.87
C PHE A 791 37.21 14.25 -8.14
N CYS A 792 36.56 14.21 -9.30
CA CYS A 792 35.47 15.09 -9.71
C CYS A 792 34.14 14.42 -9.34
N ILE A 793 33.16 15.19 -8.87
CA ILE A 793 31.85 14.68 -8.45
C ILE A 793 30.75 15.34 -9.26
N ILE A 794 29.78 14.53 -9.69
CA ILE A 794 28.47 14.99 -10.11
C ILE A 794 27.48 14.57 -9.02
N ASP A 795 26.82 15.56 -8.41
CA ASP A 795 25.81 15.35 -7.37
C ASP A 795 24.42 15.61 -7.95
N LEU A 796 23.58 14.58 -7.92
CA LEU A 796 22.22 14.62 -8.45
C LEU A 796 21.26 14.93 -7.30
N ASP A 797 20.84 16.19 -7.19
CA ASP A 797 20.08 16.74 -6.06
C ASP A 797 18.59 16.96 -6.43
N PRO A 798 17.70 15.98 -6.17
CA PRO A 798 16.29 16.10 -6.52
C PRO A 798 15.55 17.10 -5.63
N ASP A 799 14.58 17.82 -6.20
CA ASP A 799 13.64 18.67 -5.46
C ASP A 799 12.30 17.94 -5.24
N LYS A 800 11.50 17.83 -6.31
CA LYS A 800 10.21 17.11 -6.30
C LYS A 800 10.25 15.77 -7.05
N GLN A 801 11.41 15.42 -7.58
CA GLN A 801 11.62 14.26 -8.42
C GLN A 801 11.51 12.97 -7.61
N HIS A 802 10.89 11.96 -8.21
CA HIS A 802 10.98 10.59 -7.71
C HIS A 802 12.39 10.05 -7.95
N PHE A 803 12.81 9.09 -7.12
CA PHE A 803 14.18 8.56 -7.21
C PHE A 803 14.47 7.87 -8.55
N ASP A 804 13.47 7.34 -9.25
CA ASP A 804 13.64 6.79 -10.61
C ASP A 804 14.06 7.86 -11.64
N GLN A 805 13.69 9.12 -11.42
CA GLN A 805 14.20 10.23 -12.23
C GLN A 805 15.66 10.55 -11.90
N VAL A 806 16.09 10.36 -10.63
CA VAL A 806 17.51 10.46 -10.23
C VAL A 806 18.32 9.36 -10.92
N ILE A 807 17.80 8.13 -10.96
CA ILE A 807 18.41 6.98 -11.66
C ILE A 807 18.50 7.27 -13.16
N SER A 808 17.43 7.80 -13.76
CA SER A 808 17.42 8.18 -15.18
C SER A 808 18.49 9.22 -15.50
N ALA A 809 18.66 10.24 -14.65
CA ALA A 809 19.74 11.20 -14.82
C ALA A 809 21.13 10.60 -14.58
N ALA A 810 21.29 9.67 -13.62
CA ALA A 810 22.54 8.97 -13.40
C ALA A 810 22.96 8.12 -14.60
N LEU A 811 22.01 7.41 -15.23
CA LEU A 811 22.25 6.64 -16.45
C LEU A 811 22.57 7.55 -17.64
N GLU A 812 21.95 8.72 -17.74
CA GLU A 812 22.31 9.69 -18.78
C GLU A 812 23.71 10.29 -18.55
N VAL A 813 24.10 10.57 -17.30
CA VAL A 813 25.49 10.93 -16.95
C VAL A 813 26.45 9.81 -17.37
N LYS A 814 26.14 8.55 -17.05
CA LYS A 814 26.94 7.38 -17.46
C LYS A 814 27.13 7.33 -18.97
N LYS A 815 26.04 7.48 -19.73
CA LYS A 815 26.05 7.46 -21.20
C LYS A 815 26.92 8.54 -21.80
N VAL A 816 26.85 9.77 -21.27
CA VAL A 816 27.72 10.88 -21.69
C VAL A 816 29.20 10.58 -21.41
N LEU A 817 29.50 10.04 -20.22
CA LEU A 817 30.87 9.70 -19.81
C LEU A 817 31.44 8.53 -20.61
N ASP A 818 30.64 7.49 -20.86
CA ASP A 818 31.03 6.33 -21.67
C ASP A 818 31.36 6.74 -23.11
N ALA A 819 30.56 7.62 -23.71
CA ALA A 819 30.79 8.13 -25.06
C ALA A 819 32.19 8.77 -25.20
N ILE A 820 32.63 9.51 -24.18
CA ILE A 820 33.95 10.15 -24.14
C ILE A 820 35.04 9.27 -23.52
N GLY A 821 34.75 8.00 -23.22
CA GLY A 821 35.70 7.02 -22.68
C GLY A 821 36.15 7.29 -21.25
N VAL A 822 35.32 7.96 -20.44
CA VAL A 822 35.60 8.26 -19.03
C VAL A 822 34.93 7.22 -18.14
N LYS A 823 35.74 6.54 -17.32
CA LYS A 823 35.21 5.66 -16.26
C LYS A 823 34.73 6.48 -15.09
N ALA A 824 33.56 6.13 -14.57
CA ALA A 824 32.95 6.75 -13.40
C ALA A 824 32.36 5.69 -12.47
N TYR A 825 32.18 6.06 -11.21
CA TYR A 825 31.78 5.14 -10.14
C TYR A 825 30.58 5.74 -9.40
N PRO A 826 29.41 5.09 -9.45
CA PRO A 826 28.21 5.58 -8.80
C PRO A 826 28.16 5.14 -7.34
N LYS A 827 27.55 5.97 -6.51
CA LYS A 827 27.10 5.59 -5.18
C LYS A 827 25.78 6.25 -4.85
N THR A 828 24.97 5.60 -4.03
CA THR A 828 23.84 6.27 -3.41
C THR A 828 24.38 7.39 -2.51
N SER A 829 23.67 8.52 -2.41
CA SER A 829 24.01 9.49 -1.36
C SER A 829 23.73 8.90 0.03
N GLY A 830 22.79 7.97 0.13
CA GLY A 830 22.18 7.51 1.38
C GLY A 830 21.10 8.48 1.92
N SER A 831 20.78 9.57 1.20
CA SER A 831 19.72 10.52 1.58
C SER A 831 18.63 10.62 0.52
N THR A 832 18.84 11.43 -0.52
CA THR A 832 17.80 11.74 -1.53
C THR A 832 18.33 11.63 -2.95
N GLY A 833 19.61 11.93 -3.16
CA GLY A 833 20.28 11.94 -4.47
C GLY A 833 21.28 10.82 -4.71
N MET A 834 21.99 10.87 -5.84
CA MET A 834 23.12 9.98 -6.14
C MET A 834 24.37 10.79 -6.42
N HIS A 835 25.54 10.23 -6.09
CA HIS A 835 26.82 10.85 -6.43
C HIS A 835 27.57 9.96 -7.42
N ILE A 836 28.17 10.59 -8.43
CA ILE A 836 28.97 9.92 -9.45
C ILE A 836 30.38 10.49 -9.40
N TYR A 837 31.36 9.62 -9.15
CA TYR A 837 32.76 10.01 -8.95
C TYR A 837 33.58 9.68 -10.18
N ILE A 838 34.44 10.61 -10.56
CA ILE A 838 35.35 10.50 -11.71
C ILE A 838 36.77 10.71 -11.20
N PRO A 839 37.69 9.73 -11.37
CA PRO A 839 39.07 9.85 -10.90
C PRO A 839 39.82 10.99 -11.62
N LEU A 840 40.50 11.84 -10.85
CA LEU A 840 41.39 12.91 -11.33
C LEU A 840 42.85 12.69 -10.91
N GLY A 841 43.10 11.92 -9.84
CA GLY A 841 44.44 11.58 -9.37
C GLY A 841 45.29 12.79 -8.98
N ALA A 842 44.67 13.82 -8.40
CA ALA A 842 45.30 15.07 -7.95
C ALA A 842 46.05 15.85 -9.04
N LYS A 843 45.73 15.63 -10.33
CA LYS A 843 46.42 16.30 -11.47
C LYS A 843 45.88 17.69 -11.80
N TYR A 844 44.65 18.00 -11.37
CA TYR A 844 43.90 19.17 -11.81
C TYR A 844 43.43 20.00 -10.64
N THR A 845 43.21 21.28 -10.86
CA THR A 845 42.67 22.21 -9.85
C THR A 845 41.16 21.99 -9.64
N TYR A 846 40.63 22.45 -8.51
CA TYR A 846 39.19 22.46 -8.26
C TYR A 846 38.39 23.18 -9.36
N ASP A 847 38.88 24.31 -9.88
CA ASP A 847 38.22 25.05 -10.95
C ASP A 847 38.12 24.21 -12.24
N GLN A 848 39.21 23.51 -12.61
CA GLN A 848 39.20 22.59 -13.75
C GLN A 848 38.23 21.43 -13.53
N SER A 849 38.19 20.86 -12.33
CA SER A 849 37.22 19.81 -11.96
C SER A 849 35.77 20.31 -12.09
N GLN A 850 35.49 21.50 -11.57
CA GLN A 850 34.16 22.09 -11.60
C GLN A 850 33.72 22.43 -13.03
N MET A 851 34.62 22.99 -13.84
CA MET A 851 34.35 23.27 -15.26
C MET A 851 34.07 21.98 -16.03
N PHE A 852 34.83 20.92 -15.77
CA PHE A 852 34.58 19.62 -16.37
C PHE A 852 33.22 19.05 -15.97
N ALA A 853 32.88 19.03 -14.68
CA ALA A 853 31.57 18.62 -14.20
C ALA A 853 30.45 19.43 -14.87
N LYS A 854 30.63 20.77 -14.98
CA LYS A 854 29.70 21.67 -15.65
C LYS A 854 29.45 21.31 -17.11
N ILE A 855 30.49 20.95 -17.87
CA ILE A 855 30.37 20.49 -19.26
C ILE A 855 29.49 19.23 -19.31
N ILE A 856 29.78 18.23 -18.47
CA ILE A 856 29.03 16.97 -18.44
C ILE A 856 27.57 17.21 -18.11
N VAL A 857 27.27 17.93 -17.02
CA VAL A 857 25.87 18.16 -16.63
C VAL A 857 25.12 19.05 -17.61
N THR A 858 25.81 19.93 -18.35
CA THR A 858 25.19 20.71 -19.44
C THR A 858 24.77 19.81 -20.60
N LEU A 859 25.61 18.84 -20.97
CA LEU A 859 25.26 17.86 -22.01
C LEU A 859 24.11 16.96 -21.57
N VAL A 860 24.12 16.51 -20.31
CA VAL A 860 23.01 15.73 -19.74
C VAL A 860 21.72 16.55 -19.71
N HIS A 861 21.78 17.78 -19.21
CA HIS A 861 20.60 18.66 -19.14
C HIS A 861 19.97 18.92 -20.51
N LYS A 862 20.79 19.06 -21.57
CA LYS A 862 20.28 19.20 -22.94
C LYS A 862 19.51 17.97 -23.43
N GLN A 863 19.84 16.77 -22.94
CA GLN A 863 19.19 15.52 -23.34
C GLN A 863 17.91 15.24 -22.54
N ILE A 864 17.84 15.69 -21.29
CA ILE A 864 16.68 15.48 -20.39
C ILE A 864 16.23 16.78 -19.69
N PRO A 865 15.92 17.86 -20.45
CA PRO A 865 15.64 19.18 -19.89
C PRO A 865 14.31 19.27 -19.13
N GLU A 866 13.43 18.27 -19.28
CA GLU A 866 12.07 18.27 -18.74
C GLU A 866 12.07 18.29 -17.22
N PHE A 867 12.99 17.53 -16.60
CA PHE A 867 13.04 17.36 -15.14
C PHE A 867 14.39 17.67 -14.50
N THR A 868 15.39 18.12 -15.28
CA THR A 868 16.70 18.54 -14.78
C THR A 868 16.91 20.05 -14.88
N SER A 869 17.83 20.59 -14.09
CA SER A 869 18.17 22.02 -14.06
C SER A 869 19.63 22.22 -13.65
N LEU A 870 20.23 23.31 -14.13
CA LEU A 870 21.54 23.80 -13.70
C LEU A 870 21.42 24.97 -12.70
N GLU A 871 20.20 25.34 -12.32
CA GLU A 871 19.93 26.43 -11.37
C GLU A 871 20.16 25.98 -9.93
N ARG A 872 21.10 26.63 -9.23
CA ARG A 872 21.42 26.27 -7.85
C ARG A 872 20.28 26.59 -6.88
N MET A 873 19.57 27.71 -7.04
CA MET A 873 18.57 28.12 -6.05
C MET A 873 17.25 27.37 -6.24
N ILE A 874 16.80 26.62 -5.24
CA ILE A 874 15.56 25.81 -5.28
C ILE A 874 14.36 26.61 -5.85
N LYS A 875 14.15 27.84 -5.38
CA LYS A 875 13.08 28.72 -5.86
C LYS A 875 13.11 29.02 -7.38
N ASN A 876 14.28 28.96 -8.01
CA ASN A 876 14.49 29.24 -9.43
C ASN A 876 14.53 27.96 -10.26
N ARG A 877 14.58 26.77 -9.63
CA ARG A 877 14.65 25.47 -10.34
C ARG A 877 13.32 25.10 -11.01
N GLY A 878 12.20 25.73 -10.62
CA GLY A 878 10.88 25.38 -11.12
C GLY A 878 10.44 23.96 -10.73
N GLY A 879 10.93 23.45 -9.60
CA GLY A 879 10.65 22.08 -9.14
C GLY A 879 11.50 21.00 -9.81
N LYS A 880 12.54 21.35 -10.58
CA LYS A 880 13.44 20.43 -11.29
C LYS A 880 14.64 20.00 -10.45
N MET A 881 15.18 18.82 -10.75
CA MET A 881 16.38 18.27 -10.09
C MET A 881 17.61 19.07 -10.49
N TYR A 882 18.44 19.42 -9.51
CA TYR A 882 19.68 20.11 -9.76
C TYR A 882 20.80 19.12 -10.06
N LEU A 883 21.47 19.33 -11.20
CA LEU A 883 22.70 18.62 -11.52
C LEU A 883 23.86 19.44 -10.93
N ASP A 884 24.19 19.17 -9.68
CA ASP A 884 25.16 19.95 -8.91
C ASP A 884 26.60 19.62 -9.32
N PHE A 885 27.19 20.57 -10.05
CA PHE A 885 28.61 20.57 -10.40
C PHE A 885 29.45 21.42 -9.44
N LEU A 886 28.82 22.26 -8.60
CA LEU A 886 29.47 23.21 -7.69
C LEU A 886 30.04 22.54 -6.44
N GLN A 887 29.69 21.29 -6.16
CA GLN A 887 30.33 20.51 -5.09
C GLN A 887 31.85 20.41 -5.26
N ASN A 888 32.36 20.54 -6.50
CA ASN A 888 33.79 20.56 -6.82
C ASN A 888 34.45 21.88 -6.40
N ARG A 889 34.62 22.09 -5.10
CA ARG A 889 35.35 23.22 -4.51
C ARG A 889 35.97 22.81 -3.18
N PRO A 890 36.99 23.53 -2.68
CA PRO A 890 37.47 23.37 -1.32
C PRO A 890 36.32 23.48 -0.32
N ASP A 891 36.40 22.79 0.81
CA ASP A 891 35.45 22.90 1.93
C ASP A 891 33.99 22.48 1.69
N ALA A 892 33.66 21.99 0.50
CA ALA A 892 32.36 21.41 0.18
C ALA A 892 32.04 20.23 1.10
N THR A 893 30.76 20.11 1.47
CA THR A 893 30.28 19.07 2.39
C THR A 893 29.51 18.03 1.61
N ILE A 894 30.10 16.85 1.43
CA ILE A 894 29.43 15.69 0.85
C ILE A 894 29.72 14.47 1.72
N ALA A 895 28.71 13.61 1.89
CA ALA A 895 28.92 12.35 2.60
C ALA A 895 29.90 11.47 1.83
N GLY A 896 30.97 11.06 2.51
CA GLY A 896 31.96 10.13 2.01
C GLY A 896 31.37 8.74 1.77
N VAL A 897 32.10 7.92 1.02
CA VAL A 897 31.72 6.53 0.79
C VAL A 897 31.64 5.75 2.10
N TYR A 898 30.65 4.85 2.23
CA TYR A 898 30.35 4.06 3.44
C TYR A 898 29.94 4.87 4.68
N SER A 899 29.76 6.19 4.55
CA SER A 899 29.24 7.01 5.63
C SER A 899 27.77 6.67 5.92
N LEU A 900 27.44 6.50 7.22
CA LEU A 900 26.06 6.55 7.69
C LEU A 900 25.45 7.93 7.43
N ARG A 901 24.12 7.96 7.37
CA ARG A 901 23.31 9.17 7.16
C ARG A 901 22.31 9.34 8.31
N PRO A 902 21.96 10.58 8.68
CA PRO A 902 21.06 10.92 9.76
C PRO A 902 19.62 10.82 9.25
N LYS A 903 19.28 9.63 8.77
CA LYS A 903 18.00 9.24 8.19
C LYS A 903 17.54 7.95 8.86
N PRO A 904 16.23 7.71 9.00
CA PRO A 904 15.71 6.43 9.47
C PRO A 904 16.29 5.26 8.66
N GLY A 905 16.57 4.16 9.34
CA GLY A 905 17.30 2.99 8.85
C GLY A 905 18.84 3.12 8.90
N ALA A 906 19.38 4.22 9.44
CA ALA A 906 20.81 4.55 9.38
C ALA A 906 21.44 4.22 8.02
N THR A 907 20.83 4.78 6.97
CA THR A 907 21.20 4.50 5.58
C THR A 907 22.66 4.83 5.31
N VAL A 908 23.29 4.10 4.39
CA VAL A 908 24.70 4.24 4.06
C VAL A 908 24.86 4.85 2.67
N SER A 909 25.84 5.75 2.53
CA SER A 909 26.27 6.22 1.21
C SER A 909 27.07 5.11 0.51
N MET A 910 26.35 4.24 -0.20
CA MET A 910 26.83 2.94 -0.64
C MET A 910 27.26 2.94 -2.12
N PRO A 911 28.49 2.50 -2.44
CA PRO A 911 28.95 2.20 -3.80
C PRO A 911 28.11 1.15 -4.50
N LEU A 912 27.97 1.32 -5.81
CA LEU A 912 27.22 0.41 -6.68
C LEU A 912 28.04 0.07 -7.92
N ALA A 913 27.81 -1.13 -8.44
CA ALA A 913 28.07 -1.43 -9.83
C ALA A 913 27.01 -0.75 -10.71
N TRP A 914 27.36 -0.45 -11.96
CA TRP A 914 26.46 0.32 -12.84
C TRP A 914 25.21 -0.44 -13.26
N ASP A 915 25.24 -1.77 -13.27
CA ASP A 915 24.09 -2.65 -13.52
C ASP A 915 23.08 -2.67 -12.36
N GLU A 916 23.49 -2.23 -11.17
CA GLU A 916 22.60 -2.01 -10.01
C GLU A 916 21.86 -0.67 -10.08
N VAL A 917 22.30 0.26 -10.94
CA VAL A 917 21.67 1.59 -11.11
C VAL A 917 20.50 1.49 -12.08
N LYS A 918 19.41 0.85 -11.63
CA LYS A 918 18.19 0.60 -12.41
C LYS A 918 16.92 0.97 -11.62
N PRO A 919 15.78 1.24 -12.29
CA PRO A 919 14.52 1.58 -11.64
C PRO A 919 14.25 0.66 -10.45
N GLY A 920 13.79 1.28 -9.35
CA GLY A 920 13.52 0.56 -8.11
C GLY A 920 14.60 0.52 -7.05
N LEU A 921 15.82 0.91 -7.39
CA LEU A 921 16.86 1.16 -6.39
C LEU A 921 16.37 2.17 -5.34
N THR A 922 16.59 1.93 -4.04
CA THR A 922 16.27 2.92 -3.00
C THR A 922 17.37 3.05 -1.96
N MET A 923 17.44 4.18 -1.27
CA MET A 923 18.45 4.41 -0.19
C MET A 923 18.36 3.40 0.94
N ARG A 924 17.18 2.81 1.16
CA ARG A 924 16.93 1.86 2.25
C ARG A 924 17.48 0.47 1.97
N HIS A 925 17.94 0.21 0.75
CA HIS A 925 18.60 -1.06 0.42
C HIS A 925 19.96 -1.17 1.11
N PHE A 926 20.55 -0.06 1.55
CA PHE A 926 21.86 -0.04 2.19
C PHE A 926 21.77 0.67 3.54
N THR A 927 21.88 -0.12 4.61
CA THR A 927 21.72 0.32 6.00
C THR A 927 22.91 -0.14 6.84
N ILE A 928 23.02 0.38 8.05
CA ILE A 928 24.00 -0.09 9.03
C ILE A 928 23.98 -1.62 9.24
N HIS A 929 22.82 -2.26 9.04
CA HIS A 929 22.60 -3.67 9.35
C HIS A 929 23.13 -4.63 8.28
N ASN A 930 23.12 -4.23 7.00
CA ASN A 930 23.51 -5.12 5.90
C ASN A 930 24.82 -4.72 5.21
N SER A 931 25.33 -3.51 5.44
CA SER A 931 26.47 -2.95 4.71
C SER A 931 27.78 -3.73 4.90
N ILE A 932 28.03 -4.27 6.09
CA ILE A 932 29.25 -5.06 6.35
C ILE A 932 29.19 -6.42 5.64
N ALA A 933 28.04 -7.09 5.69
CA ALA A 933 27.86 -8.37 5.00
C ALA A 933 28.08 -8.21 3.48
N ARG A 934 27.47 -7.17 2.89
CA ARG A 934 27.68 -6.84 1.48
C ARG A 934 29.13 -6.53 1.15
N LEU A 935 29.86 -5.81 2.01
CA LEU A 935 31.29 -5.52 1.79
C LEU A 935 32.15 -6.77 1.84
N ASN A 936 31.82 -7.73 2.71
CA ASN A 936 32.51 -9.02 2.76
C ASN A 936 32.28 -9.83 1.48
N GLU A 937 31.10 -9.72 0.88
CA GLU A 937 30.75 -10.40 -0.37
C GLU A 937 31.33 -9.73 -1.62
N THR A 938 31.05 -8.44 -1.78
CA THR A 938 31.35 -7.69 -3.01
C THR A 938 32.76 -7.08 -3.01
N GLY A 939 33.38 -6.95 -1.84
CA GLY A 939 34.59 -6.16 -1.67
C GLY A 939 34.35 -4.66 -1.89
N ASP A 940 35.43 -3.94 -2.17
CA ASP A 940 35.37 -2.49 -2.40
C ASP A 940 35.07 -2.16 -3.87
N LEU A 941 33.78 -2.07 -4.22
CA LEU A 941 33.33 -1.69 -5.56
C LEU A 941 33.79 -0.28 -5.97
N PHE A 942 34.12 0.57 -5.00
CA PHE A 942 34.53 1.95 -5.24
C PHE A 942 36.04 2.12 -5.42
N LYS A 943 36.83 1.04 -5.30
CA LYS A 943 38.30 1.06 -5.29
C LYS A 943 38.89 1.77 -6.51
N GLY A 944 38.23 1.65 -7.66
CA GLY A 944 38.66 2.27 -8.91
C GLY A 944 38.68 3.80 -8.88
N VAL A 945 37.97 4.45 -7.95
CA VAL A 945 38.02 5.91 -7.75
C VAL A 945 39.41 6.38 -7.30
N LEU A 946 40.16 5.52 -6.60
CA LEU A 946 41.50 5.80 -6.11
C LEU A 946 42.59 5.49 -7.15
N GLY A 947 42.20 5.03 -8.34
CA GLY A 947 43.09 4.65 -9.42
C GLY A 947 43.64 5.82 -10.21
N GLU A 948 44.13 5.54 -11.43
CA GLU A 948 44.65 6.58 -12.31
C GLU A 948 43.56 7.57 -12.73
N GLY A 949 43.84 8.86 -12.51
CA GLY A 949 42.99 9.95 -12.98
C GLY A 949 42.95 10.09 -14.50
N ILE A 950 41.82 10.56 -15.03
CA ILE A 950 41.62 10.81 -16.46
C ILE A 950 42.63 11.82 -17.04
N ASP A 951 42.78 11.80 -18.37
CA ASP A 951 43.47 12.86 -19.12
C ASP A 951 42.44 13.88 -19.62
N LEU A 952 42.29 14.97 -18.87
CA LEU A 952 41.25 15.98 -19.11
C LEU A 952 41.34 16.60 -20.51
N SER A 953 42.55 16.76 -21.08
CA SER A 953 42.73 17.34 -22.41
C SER A 953 42.18 16.41 -23.49
N LYS A 954 42.53 15.11 -23.42
CA LYS A 954 42.01 14.10 -24.35
C LYS A 954 40.51 13.94 -24.21
N THR A 955 39.99 13.90 -22.98
CA THR A 955 38.56 13.79 -22.71
C THR A 955 37.78 14.96 -23.29
N ILE A 956 38.24 16.20 -23.12
CA ILE A 956 37.57 17.39 -23.66
C ILE A 956 37.59 17.39 -25.20
N LYS A 957 38.72 17.04 -25.83
CA LYS A 957 38.80 16.93 -27.29
C LYS A 957 37.79 15.91 -27.83
N LYS A 958 37.71 14.74 -27.22
CA LYS A 958 36.76 13.70 -27.61
C LYS A 958 35.31 14.14 -27.39
N ALA A 959 35.01 14.86 -26.30
CA ALA A 959 33.70 15.44 -26.08
C ALA A 959 33.31 16.45 -27.17
N GLN A 960 34.27 17.28 -27.63
CA GLN A 960 34.06 18.21 -28.75
C GLN A 960 33.84 17.49 -30.08
N GLU A 961 34.47 16.35 -30.32
CA GLU A 961 34.26 15.57 -31.54
C GLU A 961 32.87 14.92 -31.59
N ILE A 962 32.37 14.44 -30.44
CA ILE A 962 31.11 13.68 -30.36
C ILE A 962 29.88 14.59 -30.26
N PHE A 963 29.97 15.69 -29.50
CA PHE A 963 28.81 16.51 -29.13
C PHE A 963 28.81 17.92 -29.75
N ARG A 964 29.63 18.15 -30.79
CA ARG A 964 29.65 19.43 -31.53
C ARG A 964 28.42 19.65 -32.39
#